data_AF-A0A9P0FUB2-F1
#
_entry.id   AF-A0A9P0FUB2-F1
#
_cell.length_a   1.000
_cell.length_b   1.000
_cell.length_c   1.000
_cell.angle_alpha   90.00
_cell.angle_beta   90.00
_cell.angle_gamma   90.00
#
_symmetry.space_group_name_H-M   'P 1'
#
loop_
_entity.id
_entity.type
_entity.pdbx_description
1 polymer ?
#
loop_
_entity_poly.entity_id
_entity_poly.type
_entity_poly.pdbx_seq_one_letter_code
_entity_poly.pdbx_strand_id
1 'polypeptide(L)'
;MTARKHSITQNRLSLKGGSCICDKSIKPKKRVAKAGCPDDADAVATLPDNWVPRHSGAILANYLKKREQDHEKVLADINEGATAVNKDIDKRVHDLAKNLLISIQQNQRCMDCIFDQIDLLEGPITTEARDDAMKSIRELMSKRVDNMALFKREALGLERERADKLRILLRGQFQRLVSVGHKTPKNLLHEFDEKIYDINQQILSNSRAYSELEAELKVQADESVLHARSAINQLCLGVGMNVRGKSALIWCKDENISRQRQSASAGRPQRASEPTIGNILNDVEEFDAVVTRLVQAYRNAVIRVFAGFATKLSELEKDLGSHHDLLDKESVECQFPEIQRIIEKPLTRLSNIISKTNSQNKLQDITNNDLLMMEKSLLSLGENLRETYSILHHAGHLWDAHILRSAHVKKLTIAAVEDLLTNNDTIELSNEIPFNIALEQLRCASDADKLNQQFDAITAMLDKTADMYLHHSEAELGRLEEFMNLTPIMASALLAEFNLFLEKYPRHPKKLPSSGSPRVESDPGTPLRSSSSIQLPLPRAILQTELQEVALKNWRNGFLESFEANVSLVPEELQHQARLWVEERSAPLHMRYSLKMISHGIRLERVKAARDRRLQELRYHEARLDSHLNAIFDLIDRLPEEASQFAALDAPFLYPLTEWLDRLNEKMQEALNQVPLDPEIKKLKMKSYRPRLIKYKQLFEESLNVAVADKKRQLEHRTQEARVSNVRFISQIKLFSEGGQYSASEATKTCTALNKGAEALELSLTKALDALNQRKIQLLALADNNILPLQRVVEETVKTNVKSNAKLNEKKKSPAKKK
;
A
#
# COMPACT_ATOMS: atom_id res chain seq x y z
N MET A 1 -15.96 43.18 23.96
CA MET A 1 -16.42 42.13 24.89
C MET A 1 -15.39 41.01 24.92
N THR A 2 -14.82 40.81 26.11
CA THR A 2 -14.05 39.65 26.63
C THR A 2 -12.95 39.00 25.77
N ALA A 3 -11.71 39.39 26.06
CA ALA A 3 -10.50 38.57 25.91
C ALA A 3 -10.00 38.15 27.30
N ARG A 4 -9.80 36.83 27.53
CA ARG A 4 -9.26 36.28 28.79
C ARG A 4 -7.73 36.16 28.70
N LYS A 5 -7.03 36.87 29.59
CA LYS A 5 -5.65 36.60 30.02
C LYS A 5 -5.68 35.68 31.23
N HIS A 6 -4.75 34.73 31.32
CA HIS A 6 -4.43 34.02 32.56
C HIS A 6 -2.96 34.24 32.91
N SER A 7 -2.75 34.73 34.14
CA SER A 7 -1.47 35.02 34.78
C SER A 7 -0.97 33.81 35.55
N ILE A 8 0.34 33.59 35.53
CA ILE A 8 1.04 32.62 36.35
C ILE A 8 1.57 33.32 37.61
N THR A 9 1.21 32.78 38.78
CA THR A 9 1.57 33.22 40.12
C THR A 9 2.93 32.66 40.54
N GLN A 10 3.84 33.52 40.99
CA GLN A 10 5.05 33.17 41.73
C GLN A 10 4.76 33.16 43.23
N ASN A 11 5.06 32.05 43.92
CA ASN A 11 5.08 32.01 45.39
C ASN A 11 6.53 31.96 45.90
N ARG A 12 6.90 33.04 46.59
CA ARG A 12 8.07 33.17 47.47
C ARG A 12 7.68 32.66 48.86
N LEU A 13 8.47 31.78 49.46
CA LEU A 13 8.44 31.55 50.90
C LEU A 13 9.85 31.73 51.47
N SER A 14 9.95 32.71 52.37
CA SER A 14 11.10 32.96 53.24
C SER A 14 11.03 32.07 54.46
N LEU A 15 12.18 31.55 54.92
CA LEU A 15 12.33 31.15 56.32
C LEU A 15 13.69 31.65 56.85
N LYS A 16 13.62 32.30 58.00
CA LYS A 16 14.71 32.86 58.80
C LYS A 16 15.37 31.78 59.66
N GLY A 17 16.69 31.91 59.80
CA GLY A 17 17.42 31.96 61.08
C GLY A 17 17.31 30.79 62.06
N GLY A 18 18.38 30.00 62.15
CA GLY A 18 18.69 29.14 63.29
C GLY A 18 20.22 28.97 63.40
N SER A 19 20.80 29.56 64.46
CA SER A 19 22.20 29.41 64.86
C SER A 19 22.41 28.00 65.45
N CYS A 20 23.46 27.30 65.02
CA CYS A 20 24.05 26.23 65.81
C CYS A 20 25.56 26.11 65.55
N ILE A 21 26.30 26.22 66.63
CA ILE A 21 27.74 25.99 66.76
C ILE A 21 27.95 24.49 66.95
N CYS A 22 28.73 23.83 66.10
CA CYS A 22 29.73 22.86 66.57
C CYS A 22 30.65 22.37 65.44
N ASP A 23 31.93 22.58 65.75
CA ASP A 23 33.14 22.09 65.14
C ASP A 23 33.19 20.55 65.16
N LYS A 24 33.49 19.92 64.02
CA LYS A 24 34.06 18.56 63.87
C LYS A 24 34.35 18.26 62.40
N SER A 25 35.64 18.30 62.08
CA SER A 25 36.36 17.68 60.96
C SER A 25 35.59 16.60 60.16
N ILE A 26 34.91 17.02 59.08
CA ILE A 26 34.42 16.12 58.03
C ILE A 26 35.48 16.06 56.94
N LYS A 27 36.16 14.90 56.81
CA LYS A 27 37.02 14.58 55.66
C LYS A 27 36.23 14.81 54.36
N PRO A 28 36.81 15.48 53.33
CA PRO A 28 36.10 15.71 52.09
C PRO A 28 35.72 14.36 51.48
N LYS A 29 34.42 14.06 51.42
CA LYS A 29 33.90 12.97 50.60
C LYS A 29 34.35 13.28 49.17
N LYS A 30 35.28 12.48 48.63
CA LYS A 30 35.60 12.46 47.20
C LYS A 30 34.25 12.35 46.47
N ARG A 31 33.88 13.43 45.77
CA ARG A 31 32.75 13.40 44.86
C ARG A 31 33.06 12.31 43.83
N VAL A 32 32.26 11.26 43.81
CA VAL A 32 32.24 10.32 42.69
C VAL A 32 31.86 11.16 41.48
N ALA A 33 32.77 11.26 40.52
CA ALA A 33 32.56 12.03 39.30
C ALA A 33 31.29 11.53 38.60
N LYS A 34 30.51 12.48 38.08
CA LYS A 34 29.32 12.19 37.28
C LYS A 34 29.81 11.61 35.95
N ALA A 35 29.33 10.42 35.59
CA ALA A 35 29.71 9.78 34.32
C ALA A 35 29.48 10.72 33.13
N GLY A 36 30.49 10.91 32.30
CA GLY A 36 30.43 11.78 31.10
C GLY A 36 30.99 13.19 31.31
N CYS A 37 31.91 13.37 32.27
CA CYS A 37 32.65 14.63 32.37
C CYS A 37 33.79 14.67 31.34
N PRO A 38 34.25 15.86 30.90
CA PRO A 38 35.38 16.01 29.98
C PRO A 38 36.64 15.27 30.46
N ASP A 39 36.85 15.22 31.78
CA ASP A 39 37.98 14.53 32.41
C ASP A 39 37.96 13.00 32.18
N ASP A 40 36.79 12.39 31.91
CA ASP A 40 36.70 10.95 31.58
C ASP A 40 37.24 10.67 30.17
N ALA A 41 37.06 11.59 29.22
CA ALA A 41 37.58 11.45 27.87
C ALA A 41 39.11 11.57 27.86
N ASP A 42 39.66 12.50 28.63
CA ASP A 42 41.11 12.67 28.82
C ASP A 42 41.74 11.48 29.58
N ALA A 43 41.01 10.90 30.55
CA ALA A 43 41.45 9.70 31.27
C ALA A 43 41.45 8.44 30.39
N VAL A 44 40.56 8.35 29.41
CA VAL A 44 40.55 7.24 28.44
C VAL A 44 41.60 7.45 27.34
N ALA A 45 41.83 8.69 26.89
CA ALA A 45 42.84 9.04 25.90
C ALA A 45 44.29 8.85 26.38
N THR A 46 44.50 8.76 27.70
CA THR A 46 45.82 8.54 28.31
C THR A 46 46.16 7.05 28.54
N LEU A 47 45.27 6.13 28.17
CA LEU A 47 45.55 4.70 28.26
C LEU A 47 46.52 4.27 27.12
N PRO A 48 47.55 3.46 27.42
CA PRO A 48 48.44 2.91 26.39
C PRO A 48 47.68 2.09 25.34
N ASP A 49 48.09 2.15 24.07
CA ASP A 49 47.46 1.43 22.94
C ASP A 49 47.38 -0.10 23.15
N ASN A 50 48.19 -0.65 24.06
CA ASN A 50 48.24 -2.06 24.43
C ASN A 50 47.62 -2.35 25.81
N TRP A 51 46.74 -1.48 26.31
CA TRP A 51 46.06 -1.72 27.59
C TRP A 51 45.12 -2.92 27.50
N VAL A 52 45.52 -4.03 28.11
CA VAL A 52 44.68 -5.22 28.28
C VAL A 52 43.95 -5.09 29.63
N PRO A 53 42.61 -5.11 29.67
CA PRO A 53 41.87 -5.07 30.92
C PRO A 53 42.31 -6.25 31.81
N ARG A 54 42.92 -5.96 32.97
CA ARG A 54 43.15 -7.00 33.99
C ARG A 54 41.78 -7.58 34.35
N HIS A 55 41.69 -8.92 34.35
CA HIS A 55 40.46 -9.69 34.56
C HIS A 55 39.49 -8.98 35.50
N SER A 56 38.28 -8.74 34.99
CA SER A 56 37.18 -8.13 35.75
C SER A 56 37.03 -8.86 37.08
N GLY A 57 37.41 -8.21 38.18
CA GLY A 57 37.24 -8.78 39.52
C GLY A 57 35.77 -9.18 39.74
N ALA A 58 35.52 -10.11 40.66
CA ALA A 58 34.18 -10.67 40.92
C ALA A 58 33.08 -9.62 41.11
N ILE A 59 33.43 -8.41 41.58
CA ILE A 59 32.52 -7.27 41.73
C ILE A 59 32.00 -6.76 40.37
N LEU A 60 32.86 -6.59 39.37
CA LEU A 60 32.46 -6.12 38.04
C LEU A 60 31.66 -7.20 37.29
N ALA A 61 32.05 -8.47 37.43
CA ALA A 61 31.29 -9.59 36.88
C ALA A 61 29.87 -9.67 37.48
N ASN A 62 29.74 -9.55 38.81
CA ASN A 62 28.44 -9.50 39.48
C ASN A 62 27.61 -8.27 39.06
N TYR A 63 28.25 -7.13 38.82
CA TYR A 63 27.59 -5.92 38.33
C TYR A 63 27.05 -6.09 36.90
N LEU A 64 27.85 -6.64 35.98
CA LEU A 64 27.43 -6.92 34.61
C LEU A 64 26.29 -7.95 34.56
N LYS A 65 26.40 -9.02 35.35
CA LYS A 65 25.34 -10.02 35.50
C LYS A 65 24.05 -9.42 36.05
N LYS A 66 24.14 -8.49 37.00
CA LYS A 66 22.96 -7.77 37.49
C LYS A 66 22.32 -6.90 36.40
N ARG A 67 23.12 -6.18 35.60
CA ARG A 67 22.61 -5.41 34.46
C ARG A 67 21.95 -6.28 33.39
N GLU A 68 22.50 -7.46 33.12
CA GLU A 68 21.91 -8.46 32.22
C GLU A 68 20.54 -8.93 32.75
N GLN A 69 20.45 -9.30 34.03
CA GLN A 69 19.19 -9.67 34.66
C GLN A 69 18.16 -8.53 34.65
N ASP A 70 18.60 -7.31 34.93
CA ASP A 70 17.74 -6.12 34.86
C ASP A 70 17.27 -5.86 33.42
N HIS A 71 18.11 -6.13 32.41
CA HIS A 71 17.77 -6.02 30.99
C HIS A 71 16.74 -7.08 30.58
N GLU A 72 16.96 -8.35 30.92
CA GLU A 72 16.02 -9.44 30.68
C GLU A 72 14.67 -9.19 31.35
N LYS A 73 14.68 -8.67 32.57
CA LYS A 73 13.46 -8.28 33.28
C LYS A 73 12.68 -7.22 32.52
N VAL A 74 13.34 -6.20 31.98
CA VAL A 74 12.66 -5.17 31.17
C VAL A 74 12.12 -5.74 29.86
N LEU A 75 12.81 -6.70 29.23
CA LEU A 75 12.28 -7.40 28.06
C LEU A 75 11.04 -8.24 28.40
N ALA A 76 11.02 -8.91 29.56
CA ALA A 76 9.84 -9.60 30.07
C ALA A 76 8.67 -8.63 30.32
N ASP A 77 8.93 -7.48 30.95
CA ASP A 77 7.95 -6.42 31.18
C ASP A 77 7.36 -5.90 29.84
N ILE A 78 8.17 -5.79 28.76
CA ILE A 78 7.69 -5.42 27.42
C ILE A 78 6.71 -6.48 26.89
N ASN A 79 7.09 -7.76 26.96
CA ASN A 79 6.28 -8.84 26.40
C ASN A 79 4.97 -9.02 27.18
N GLU A 80 5.00 -8.90 28.51
CA GLU A 80 3.80 -8.92 29.35
C GLU A 80 2.89 -7.73 29.03
N GLY A 81 3.46 -6.52 28.93
CA GLY A 81 2.71 -5.31 28.57
C GLY A 81 2.09 -5.41 27.18
N ALA A 82 2.81 -5.92 26.20
CA ALA A 82 2.29 -6.11 24.84
C ALA A 82 1.16 -7.16 24.81
N THR A 83 1.32 -8.26 25.55
CA THR A 83 0.28 -9.29 25.68
C THR A 83 -0.98 -8.75 26.35
N ALA A 84 -0.83 -7.91 27.38
CA ALA A 84 -1.95 -7.26 28.05
C ALA A 84 -2.71 -6.30 27.12
N VAL A 85 -1.98 -5.49 26.32
CA VAL A 85 -2.58 -4.61 25.31
C VAL A 85 -3.32 -5.43 24.25
N ASN A 86 -2.70 -6.48 23.72
CA ASN A 86 -3.33 -7.34 22.72
C ASN A 86 -4.62 -7.98 23.25
N LYS A 87 -4.57 -8.56 24.45
CA LYS A 87 -5.74 -9.21 25.07
C LYS A 87 -6.90 -8.24 25.32
N ASP A 88 -6.62 -7.00 25.72
CA ASP A 88 -7.63 -5.94 25.90
C ASP A 88 -8.31 -5.60 24.57
N ILE A 89 -7.52 -5.35 23.53
CA ILE A 89 -8.03 -4.99 22.20
C ILE A 89 -8.77 -6.16 21.56
N ASP A 90 -8.21 -7.37 21.59
CA ASP A 90 -8.82 -8.57 21.01
C ASP A 90 -10.18 -8.88 21.66
N LYS A 91 -10.30 -8.68 22.98
CA LYS A 91 -11.58 -8.81 23.69
C LYS A 91 -12.62 -7.81 23.17
N ARG A 92 -12.24 -6.55 22.96
CA ARG A 92 -13.15 -5.51 22.44
C ARG A 92 -13.55 -5.79 21.00
N VAL A 93 -12.62 -6.23 20.15
CA VAL A 93 -12.93 -6.67 18.77
C VAL A 93 -13.91 -7.84 18.79
N HIS A 94 -13.71 -8.82 19.70
CA HIS A 94 -14.63 -9.94 19.87
C HIS A 94 -16.04 -9.51 20.29
N ASP A 95 -16.15 -8.54 21.20
CA ASP A 95 -17.44 -7.99 21.61
C ASP A 95 -18.13 -7.25 20.43
N LEU A 96 -17.39 -6.52 19.60
CA LEU A 96 -17.91 -5.94 18.36
C LEU A 96 -18.41 -7.01 17.38
N ALA A 97 -17.65 -8.10 17.20
CA ALA A 97 -18.02 -9.20 16.30
C ALA A 97 -19.29 -9.92 16.79
N LYS A 98 -19.44 -10.14 18.10
CA LYS A 98 -20.66 -10.68 18.70
C LYS A 98 -21.87 -9.78 18.44
N ASN A 99 -21.72 -8.47 18.61
CA ASN A 99 -22.80 -7.51 18.36
C ASN A 99 -23.23 -7.53 16.89
N LEU A 100 -22.27 -7.60 15.96
CA LEU A 100 -22.56 -7.75 14.53
C LEU A 100 -23.31 -9.07 14.26
N LEU A 101 -22.87 -10.18 14.84
CA LEU A 101 -23.54 -11.47 14.68
C LEU A 101 -24.99 -11.45 15.18
N ILE A 102 -25.24 -10.86 16.36
CA ILE A 102 -26.60 -10.68 16.89
C ILE A 102 -27.45 -9.84 15.93
N SER A 103 -26.90 -8.77 15.36
CA SER A 103 -27.61 -7.94 14.39
C SER A 103 -27.93 -8.70 13.10
N ILE A 104 -26.99 -9.51 12.59
CA ILE A 104 -27.22 -10.36 11.42
C ILE A 104 -28.33 -11.38 11.68
N GLN A 105 -28.29 -12.06 12.83
CA GLN A 105 -29.32 -13.03 13.22
C GLN A 105 -30.69 -12.37 13.39
N GLN A 106 -30.73 -11.17 13.97
CA GLN A 106 -31.98 -10.42 14.11
C GLN A 106 -32.55 -10.01 12.74
N ASN A 107 -31.71 -9.54 11.82
CA ASN A 107 -32.14 -9.22 10.46
C ASN A 107 -32.67 -10.47 9.73
N GLN A 108 -32.04 -11.62 9.91
CA GLN A 108 -32.52 -12.88 9.36
C GLN A 108 -33.91 -13.24 9.90
N ARG A 109 -34.13 -13.17 11.22
CA ARG A 109 -35.44 -13.39 11.82
C ARG A 109 -36.50 -12.43 11.30
N CYS A 110 -36.15 -11.15 11.09
CA CYS A 110 -37.07 -10.18 10.51
C CYS A 110 -37.46 -10.54 9.08
N MET A 111 -36.54 -11.06 8.26
CA MET A 111 -36.87 -11.57 6.93
C MET A 111 -37.74 -12.81 6.99
N ASP A 112 -37.45 -13.75 7.89
CA ASP A 112 -38.26 -14.94 8.09
C ASP A 112 -39.69 -14.57 8.49
N CYS A 113 -39.87 -13.57 9.37
CA CYS A 113 -41.18 -13.02 9.70
C CYS A 113 -41.90 -12.40 8.48
N ILE A 114 -41.17 -11.76 7.56
CA ILE A 114 -41.74 -11.23 6.31
C ILE A 114 -42.23 -12.39 5.43
N PHE A 115 -41.45 -13.47 5.30
CA PHE A 115 -41.88 -14.66 4.57
C PHE A 115 -43.10 -15.30 5.22
N ASP A 116 -43.11 -15.47 6.54
CA ASP A 116 -44.25 -16.03 7.28
C ASP A 116 -45.52 -15.18 7.10
N GLN A 117 -45.41 -13.85 7.13
CA GLN A 117 -46.54 -12.95 6.89
C GLN A 117 -47.11 -13.09 5.48
N ILE A 118 -46.23 -13.24 4.50
CA ILE A 118 -46.63 -13.46 3.12
C ILE A 118 -47.28 -14.84 2.95
N ASP A 119 -46.76 -15.87 3.60
CA ASP A 119 -47.28 -17.24 3.55
C ASP A 119 -48.68 -17.39 4.19
N LEU A 120 -49.02 -16.51 5.13
CA LEU A 120 -50.34 -16.46 5.77
C LEU A 120 -51.44 -15.83 4.89
N LEU A 121 -51.08 -15.16 3.78
CA LEU A 121 -52.06 -14.61 2.84
C LEU A 121 -52.67 -15.75 2.02
N GLU A 122 -53.96 -16.04 2.24
CA GLU A 122 -54.69 -17.03 1.45
C GLU A 122 -54.93 -16.50 0.02
N GLY A 123 -54.03 -16.83 -0.91
CA GLY A 123 -54.15 -16.51 -2.34
C GLY A 123 -52.83 -16.10 -3.00
N PRO A 124 -52.80 -15.92 -4.33
CA PRO A 124 -51.63 -15.36 -5.02
C PRO A 124 -51.38 -13.93 -4.53
N ILE A 125 -50.14 -13.66 -4.13
CA ILE A 125 -49.72 -12.35 -3.62
C ILE A 125 -49.91 -11.29 -4.70
N THR A 126 -50.51 -10.16 -4.33
CA THR A 126 -50.64 -9.01 -5.23
C THR A 126 -49.24 -8.45 -5.57
N THR A 127 -49.08 -7.88 -6.76
CA THR A 127 -47.80 -7.28 -7.16
C THR A 127 -47.33 -6.20 -6.18
N GLU A 128 -48.27 -5.46 -5.59
CA GLU A 128 -48.00 -4.45 -4.56
C GLU A 128 -47.43 -5.07 -3.28
N ALA A 129 -48.05 -6.13 -2.73
CA ALA A 129 -47.56 -6.80 -1.54
C ALA A 129 -46.19 -7.47 -1.76
N ARG A 130 -45.92 -7.96 -2.97
CA ARG A 130 -44.60 -8.46 -3.39
C ARG A 130 -43.54 -7.36 -3.32
N ASP A 131 -43.84 -6.23 -3.94
CA ASP A 131 -42.90 -5.12 -4.07
C ASP A 131 -42.63 -4.47 -2.71
N ASP A 132 -43.64 -4.38 -1.84
CA ASP A 132 -43.50 -3.93 -0.45
C ASP A 132 -42.64 -4.88 0.40
N ALA A 133 -42.81 -6.20 0.26
CA ALA A 133 -41.97 -7.18 0.93
C ALA A 133 -40.52 -7.10 0.45
N MET A 134 -40.30 -7.00 -0.87
CA MET A 134 -38.97 -6.84 -1.44
C MET A 134 -38.30 -5.52 -1.01
N LYS A 135 -39.07 -4.44 -0.91
CA LYS A 135 -38.58 -3.17 -0.38
C LYS A 135 -38.14 -3.32 1.07
N SER A 136 -38.96 -3.95 1.91
CA SER A 136 -38.66 -4.21 3.32
C SER A 136 -37.39 -5.06 3.49
N ILE A 137 -37.21 -6.10 2.66
CA ILE A 137 -36.00 -6.94 2.67
C ILE A 137 -34.77 -6.16 2.23
N ARG A 138 -34.87 -5.31 1.20
CA ARG A 138 -33.76 -4.45 0.77
C ARG A 138 -33.37 -3.45 1.87
N GLU A 139 -34.34 -2.88 2.59
CA GLU A 139 -34.08 -1.99 3.72
C GLU A 139 -33.37 -2.73 4.88
N LEU A 140 -33.78 -3.96 5.19
CA LEU A 140 -33.09 -4.81 6.18
C LEU A 140 -31.64 -5.14 5.75
N MET A 141 -31.43 -5.41 4.46
CA MET A 141 -30.10 -5.70 3.91
C MET A 141 -29.20 -4.47 3.86
N SER A 142 -29.74 -3.31 3.50
CA SER A 142 -29.01 -2.04 3.60
C SER A 142 -28.54 -1.80 5.04
N LYS A 143 -29.42 -1.97 6.03
CA LYS A 143 -29.04 -1.86 7.46
C LYS A 143 -27.97 -2.87 7.84
N ARG A 144 -28.03 -4.10 7.31
CA ARG A 144 -27.01 -5.13 7.54
C ARG A 144 -25.64 -4.69 7.00
N VAL A 145 -25.61 -4.17 5.77
CA VAL A 145 -24.39 -3.65 5.13
C VAL A 145 -23.82 -2.46 5.91
N ASP A 146 -24.68 -1.55 6.38
CA ASP A 146 -24.26 -0.41 7.23
C ASP A 146 -23.63 -0.89 8.54
N ASN A 147 -24.19 -1.93 9.17
CA ASN A 147 -23.64 -2.52 10.38
C ASN A 147 -22.28 -3.22 10.13
N MET A 148 -22.07 -3.84 8.96
CA MET A 148 -20.77 -4.41 8.58
C MET A 148 -19.72 -3.31 8.39
N ALA A 149 -20.09 -2.22 7.72
CA ALA A 149 -19.21 -1.07 7.54
C ALA A 149 -18.87 -0.39 8.89
N LEU A 150 -19.85 -0.30 9.79
CA LEU A 150 -19.67 0.18 11.17
C LEU A 150 -18.66 -0.70 11.93
N PHE A 151 -18.85 -2.01 11.92
CA PHE A 151 -17.94 -2.98 12.55
C PHE A 151 -16.51 -2.79 12.07
N LYS A 152 -16.27 -2.76 10.74
CA LYS A 152 -14.93 -2.58 10.19
C LYS A 152 -14.31 -1.26 10.64
N ARG A 153 -15.08 -0.17 10.59
CA ARG A 153 -14.59 1.16 11.00
C ARG A 153 -14.18 1.17 12.47
N GLU A 154 -14.96 0.55 13.34
CA GLU A 154 -14.67 0.45 14.78
C GLU A 154 -13.50 -0.49 15.07
N ALA A 155 -13.43 -1.65 14.41
CA ALA A 155 -12.30 -2.59 14.51
C ALA A 155 -10.98 -1.94 14.08
N LEU A 156 -10.96 -1.22 12.96
CA LEU A 156 -9.79 -0.44 12.53
C LEU A 156 -9.45 0.70 13.51
N GLY A 157 -10.45 1.29 14.17
CA GLY A 157 -10.24 2.22 15.27
C GLY A 157 -9.52 1.58 16.45
N LEU A 158 -9.90 0.36 16.83
CA LEU A 158 -9.25 -0.42 17.88
C LEU A 158 -7.81 -0.81 17.52
N GLU A 159 -7.51 -1.10 16.25
CA GLU A 159 -6.13 -1.36 15.81
C GLU A 159 -5.23 -0.12 15.88
N ARG A 160 -5.76 1.07 15.61
CA ARG A 160 -5.01 2.32 15.85
C ARG A 160 -4.74 2.52 17.34
N GLU A 161 -5.73 2.22 18.19
CA GLU A 161 -5.55 2.26 19.65
C GLU A 161 -4.49 1.25 20.12
N ARG A 162 -4.47 0.03 19.55
CA ARG A 162 -3.44 -0.99 19.79
C ARG A 162 -2.06 -0.44 19.45
N ALA A 163 -1.90 0.14 18.26
CA ALA A 163 -0.64 0.73 17.80
C ALA A 163 -0.15 1.84 18.74
N ASP A 164 -1.05 2.74 19.18
CA ASP A 164 -0.70 3.83 20.09
C ASP A 164 -0.28 3.32 21.48
N LYS A 165 -1.02 2.38 22.06
CA LYS A 165 -0.69 1.76 23.36
C LYS A 165 0.67 1.04 23.29
N LEU A 166 0.92 0.26 22.24
CA LEU A 166 2.20 -0.42 22.03
C LEU A 166 3.35 0.56 21.81
N ARG A 167 3.14 1.65 21.05
CA ARG A 167 4.14 2.70 20.86
C ARG A 167 4.56 3.38 22.17
N ILE A 168 3.58 3.71 23.02
CA ILE A 168 3.85 4.32 24.34
C ILE A 168 4.63 3.35 25.22
N LEU A 169 4.22 2.07 25.27
CA LEU A 169 4.89 1.01 26.01
C LEU A 169 6.35 0.86 25.54
N LEU A 170 6.57 0.69 24.24
CA LEU A 170 7.91 0.53 23.66
C LEU A 170 8.80 1.73 23.95
N ARG A 171 8.30 2.95 23.79
CA ARG A 171 9.08 4.17 24.09
C ARG A 171 9.53 4.22 25.55
N GLY A 172 8.63 3.92 26.49
CA GLY A 172 8.93 3.90 27.92
C GLY A 172 9.98 2.85 28.28
N GLN A 173 9.85 1.64 27.72
CA GLN A 173 10.77 0.55 28.04
C GLN A 173 12.11 0.70 27.31
N PHE A 174 12.16 1.30 26.12
CA PHE A 174 13.41 1.64 25.43
C PHE A 174 14.28 2.55 26.29
N GLN A 175 13.70 3.63 26.85
CA GLN A 175 14.41 4.53 27.75
C GLN A 175 14.96 3.81 29.00
N ARG A 176 14.21 2.83 29.51
CA ARG A 176 14.62 2.00 30.64
C ARG A 176 15.74 1.02 30.27
N LEU A 177 15.73 0.44 29.07
CA LEU A 177 16.81 -0.41 28.58
C LEU A 177 18.11 0.38 28.35
N VAL A 178 18.00 1.60 27.81
CA VAL A 178 19.14 2.51 27.66
C VAL A 178 19.74 2.88 29.02
N SER A 179 18.92 3.09 30.05
CA SER A 179 19.41 3.41 31.40
C SER A 179 20.05 2.21 32.12
N VAL A 180 19.60 0.98 31.84
CA VAL A 180 20.26 -0.25 32.32
C VAL A 180 21.66 -0.38 31.70
N GLY A 181 21.80 -0.06 30.41
CA GLY A 181 23.11 0.00 29.74
C GLY A 181 23.84 -1.35 29.70
N HIS A 182 23.10 -2.45 29.53
CA HIS A 182 23.66 -3.79 29.28
C HIS A 182 24.08 -3.97 27.82
N LYS A 183 23.22 -3.57 26.87
CA LYS A 183 23.50 -3.53 25.42
C LYS A 183 23.80 -2.10 24.98
N THR A 184 24.54 -1.97 23.87
CA THR A 184 24.79 -0.67 23.25
C THR A 184 23.49 -0.10 22.68
N PRO A 185 23.31 1.24 22.63
CA PRO A 185 22.13 1.85 22.04
C PRO A 185 21.85 1.41 20.60
N LYS A 186 22.90 1.15 19.82
CA LYS A 186 22.77 0.63 18.45
C LYS A 186 22.10 -0.74 18.40
N ASN A 187 22.53 -1.68 19.25
CA ASN A 187 21.94 -3.02 19.28
C ASN A 187 20.50 -2.99 19.80
N LEU A 188 20.22 -2.13 20.79
CA LEU A 188 18.85 -1.92 21.27
C LEU A 188 17.94 -1.36 20.18
N LEU A 189 18.43 -0.45 19.34
CA LEU A 189 17.65 0.09 18.22
C LEU A 189 17.30 -1.03 17.22
N HIS A 190 18.27 -1.88 16.84
CA HIS A 190 17.99 -3.00 15.95
C HIS A 190 16.93 -3.96 16.50
N GLU A 191 17.02 -4.33 17.79
CA GLU A 191 16.02 -5.19 18.43
C GLU A 191 14.62 -4.54 18.48
N PHE A 192 14.56 -3.21 18.61
CA PHE A 192 13.29 -2.48 18.57
C PHE A 192 12.74 -2.35 17.16
N ASP A 193 13.59 -2.16 16.16
CA ASP A 193 13.18 -2.11 14.76
C ASP A 193 12.53 -3.45 14.34
N GLU A 194 13.12 -4.59 14.73
CA GLU A 194 12.53 -5.91 14.52
C GLU A 194 11.16 -6.05 15.21
N LYS A 195 11.06 -5.67 16.49
CA LYS A 195 9.77 -5.72 17.20
C LYS A 195 8.71 -4.79 16.61
N ILE A 196 9.11 -3.60 16.17
CA ILE A 196 8.21 -2.64 15.52
C ILE A 196 7.73 -3.22 14.19
N TYR A 197 8.63 -3.87 13.44
CA TYR A 197 8.29 -4.56 12.21
C TYR A 197 7.23 -5.65 12.43
N ASP A 198 7.42 -6.52 13.43
CA ASP A 198 6.46 -7.59 13.75
C ASP A 198 5.09 -7.04 14.13
N ILE A 199 5.05 -5.98 14.96
CA ILE A 199 3.81 -5.31 15.37
C ILE A 199 3.10 -4.71 14.15
N ASN A 200 3.85 -4.07 13.25
CA ASN A 200 3.28 -3.49 12.03
C ASN A 200 2.71 -4.57 11.10
N GLN A 201 3.41 -5.69 10.95
CA GLN A 201 2.92 -6.84 10.17
C GLN A 201 1.61 -7.39 10.76
N GLN A 202 1.53 -7.55 12.09
CA GLN A 202 0.31 -7.99 12.75
C GLN A 202 -0.86 -7.02 12.51
N ILE A 203 -0.65 -5.72 12.67
CA ILE A 203 -1.69 -4.70 12.46
C ILE A 203 -2.17 -4.69 11.00
N LEU A 204 -1.25 -4.79 10.05
CA LEU A 204 -1.59 -4.85 8.62
C LEU A 204 -2.38 -6.12 8.28
N SER A 205 -1.98 -7.27 8.82
CA SER A 205 -2.70 -8.54 8.68
C SER A 205 -4.13 -8.43 9.21
N ASN A 206 -4.31 -7.88 10.40
CA ASN A 206 -5.65 -7.67 10.99
C ASN A 206 -6.50 -6.72 10.14
N SER A 207 -5.93 -5.62 9.66
CA SER A 207 -6.61 -4.65 8.79
C SER A 207 -7.11 -5.29 7.48
N ARG A 208 -6.29 -6.17 6.89
CA ARG A 208 -6.67 -6.96 5.72
C ARG A 208 -7.81 -7.92 6.05
N ALA A 209 -7.70 -8.68 7.14
CA ALA A 209 -8.72 -9.64 7.56
C ALA A 209 -10.09 -8.97 7.81
N TYR A 210 -10.14 -7.78 8.42
CA TYR A 210 -11.41 -7.05 8.59
C TYR A 210 -12.01 -6.57 7.27
N SER A 211 -11.17 -6.26 6.28
CA SER A 211 -11.63 -5.84 4.95
C SER A 211 -12.16 -7.02 4.13
N GLU A 212 -11.49 -8.17 4.23
CA GLU A 212 -11.94 -9.43 3.61
C GLU A 212 -13.26 -9.90 4.23
N LEU A 213 -13.37 -9.89 5.56
CA LEU A 213 -14.61 -10.25 6.26
C LEU A 213 -15.78 -9.34 5.86
N GLU A 214 -15.56 -8.02 5.71
CA GLU A 214 -16.60 -7.11 5.21
C GLU A 214 -17.05 -7.49 3.79
N ALA A 215 -16.11 -7.82 2.91
CA ALA A 215 -16.40 -8.20 1.53
C ALA A 215 -17.19 -9.51 1.46
N GLU A 216 -16.75 -10.55 2.19
CA GLU A 216 -17.44 -11.84 2.27
C GLU A 216 -18.87 -11.69 2.81
N LEU A 217 -19.05 -10.91 3.88
CA LEU A 217 -20.36 -10.67 4.46
C LEU A 217 -21.28 -9.87 3.52
N LYS A 218 -20.74 -8.95 2.71
CA LYS A 218 -21.51 -8.24 1.67
C LYS A 218 -21.98 -9.20 0.59
N VAL A 219 -21.11 -10.08 0.09
CA VAL A 219 -21.48 -11.12 -0.88
C VAL A 219 -22.60 -11.99 -0.32
N GLN A 220 -22.48 -12.44 0.94
CA GLN A 220 -23.53 -13.21 1.61
C GLN A 220 -24.85 -12.43 1.75
N ALA A 221 -24.81 -11.11 1.95
CA ALA A 221 -25.99 -10.27 2.00
C ALA A 221 -26.68 -10.18 0.62
N ASP A 222 -25.90 -10.03 -0.46
CA ASP A 222 -26.40 -10.00 -1.83
C ASP A 222 -27.05 -11.34 -2.23
N GLU A 223 -26.40 -12.47 -1.87
CA GLU A 223 -26.98 -13.82 -2.02
C GLU A 223 -28.30 -13.95 -1.25
N SER A 224 -28.37 -13.42 -0.03
CA SER A 224 -29.60 -13.42 0.78
C SER A 224 -30.73 -12.64 0.10
N VAL A 225 -30.43 -11.51 -0.56
CA VAL A 225 -31.40 -10.74 -1.36
C VAL A 225 -31.88 -11.55 -2.57
N LEU A 226 -30.97 -12.23 -3.27
CA LEU A 226 -31.31 -13.08 -4.42
C LEU A 226 -32.19 -14.26 -4.00
N HIS A 227 -31.84 -14.93 -2.91
CA HIS A 227 -32.66 -16.00 -2.33
C HIS A 227 -34.04 -15.49 -1.90
N ALA A 228 -34.11 -14.33 -1.24
CA ALA A 228 -35.37 -13.72 -0.86
C ALA A 228 -36.25 -13.39 -2.06
N ARG A 229 -35.65 -12.81 -3.12
CA ARG A 229 -36.34 -12.52 -4.39
C ARG A 229 -36.88 -13.78 -5.03
N SER A 230 -36.08 -14.84 -5.07
CA SER A 230 -36.51 -16.14 -5.59
C SER A 230 -37.66 -16.73 -4.77
N ALA A 231 -37.56 -16.72 -3.44
CA ALA A 231 -38.60 -17.21 -2.54
C ALA A 231 -39.92 -16.44 -2.69
N ILE A 232 -39.87 -15.11 -2.74
CA ILE A 232 -41.04 -14.26 -2.96
C ILE A 232 -41.65 -14.48 -4.36
N ASN A 233 -40.82 -14.57 -5.40
CA ASN A 233 -41.32 -14.85 -6.75
C ASN A 233 -42.01 -16.22 -6.84
N GLN A 234 -41.49 -17.24 -6.15
CA GLN A 234 -42.14 -18.55 -6.06
C GLN A 234 -43.51 -18.46 -5.36
N LEU A 235 -43.64 -17.61 -4.34
CA LEU A 235 -44.92 -17.37 -3.68
C LEU A 235 -45.91 -16.61 -4.58
N CYS A 236 -45.45 -15.67 -5.41
CA CYS A 236 -46.29 -14.98 -6.39
C CYS A 236 -46.88 -15.93 -7.45
N LEU A 237 -46.20 -17.04 -7.75
CA LEU A 237 -46.69 -18.07 -8.66
C LEU A 237 -47.76 -18.99 -8.02
N GLY A 238 -48.21 -18.71 -6.79
CA GLY A 238 -49.22 -19.50 -6.09
C GLY A 238 -48.71 -20.86 -5.60
N VAL A 239 -47.39 -21.07 -5.60
CA VAL A 239 -46.75 -22.28 -5.07
C VAL A 239 -46.67 -22.15 -3.54
N GLY A 240 -47.81 -22.36 -2.87
CA GLY A 240 -47.91 -22.30 -1.42
C GLY A 240 -46.91 -23.26 -0.74
N MET A 241 -46.39 -22.88 0.42
CA MET A 241 -45.37 -23.62 1.17
C MET A 241 -45.71 -25.10 1.44
N ASN A 242 -47.00 -25.48 1.44
CA ASN A 242 -47.42 -26.86 1.61
C ASN A 242 -46.99 -27.80 0.46
N VAL A 243 -46.61 -27.25 -0.70
CA VAL A 243 -46.01 -28.02 -1.82
C VAL A 243 -44.48 -28.14 -1.67
N ARG A 244 -43.83 -27.32 -0.82
CA ARG A 244 -42.37 -27.36 -0.57
C ARG A 244 -41.91 -28.54 0.28
N GLY A 245 -42.81 -29.21 1.01
CA GLY A 245 -42.48 -30.38 1.83
C GLY A 245 -42.18 -31.67 1.06
N LYS A 246 -42.34 -31.68 -0.28
CA LYS A 246 -42.16 -32.89 -1.12
C LYS A 246 -41.29 -32.68 -2.36
N SER A 247 -40.64 -31.53 -2.49
CA SER A 247 -39.60 -31.31 -3.51
C SER A 247 -38.24 -31.68 -2.91
N ALA A 248 -37.48 -32.54 -3.59
CA ALA A 248 -36.29 -33.22 -3.09
C ALA A 248 -35.02 -32.34 -3.04
N LEU A 249 -35.16 -31.06 -2.69
CA LEU A 249 -34.02 -30.15 -2.53
C LEU A 249 -34.25 -29.23 -1.32
N ILE A 250 -33.90 -29.73 -0.13
CA ILE A 250 -33.48 -28.91 1.02
C ILE A 250 -32.38 -29.67 1.75
N TRP A 251 -31.12 -29.36 1.45
CA TRP A 251 -30.00 -29.60 2.37
C TRP A 251 -29.81 -28.31 3.18
N CYS A 252 -30.32 -28.33 4.41
CA CYS A 252 -29.86 -27.62 5.61
C CYS A 252 -31.00 -27.65 6.63
N LYS A 253 -31.20 -28.81 7.26
CA LYS A 253 -31.83 -28.88 8.57
C LYS A 253 -30.80 -29.45 9.53
N ASP A 254 -30.28 -28.58 10.38
CA ASP A 254 -29.66 -28.97 11.64
C ASP A 254 -30.62 -29.90 12.40
N GLU A 255 -30.12 -31.06 12.84
CA GLU A 255 -30.90 -32.15 13.41
C GLU A 255 -31.62 -31.81 14.73
N ASN A 256 -31.36 -30.64 15.33
CA ASN A 256 -31.84 -30.34 16.69
C ASN A 256 -33.28 -29.80 16.81
N ILE A 257 -34.02 -29.57 15.71
CA ILE A 257 -35.35 -28.90 15.78
C ILE A 257 -36.55 -29.78 15.35
N SER A 258 -36.36 -30.96 14.73
CA SER A 258 -37.46 -31.70 14.07
C SER A 258 -38.19 -32.79 14.88
N ARG A 259 -38.13 -32.80 16.23
CA ARG A 259 -38.86 -33.79 17.05
C ARG A 259 -40.34 -33.49 17.32
N GLN A 260 -40.94 -32.42 16.79
CA GLN A 260 -42.27 -31.98 17.26
C GLN A 260 -43.44 -32.02 16.27
N ARG A 261 -43.31 -32.53 15.03
CA ARG A 261 -44.41 -32.44 14.03
C ARG A 261 -44.62 -33.67 13.13
N GLN A 262 -44.78 -34.86 13.70
CA GLN A 262 -45.41 -35.98 13.02
C GLN A 262 -46.83 -36.19 13.54
N SER A 263 -47.84 -35.73 12.81
CA SER A 263 -49.19 -36.33 12.80
C SER A 263 -50.00 -35.82 11.59
N ALA A 264 -50.76 -36.73 10.98
CA ALA A 264 -51.75 -36.56 9.90
C ALA A 264 -51.20 -36.49 8.45
N SER A 265 -51.07 -37.62 7.73
CA SER A 265 -52.11 -38.39 6.96
C SER A 265 -52.39 -37.78 5.57
N ALA A 266 -51.90 -38.36 4.45
CA ALA A 266 -52.37 -39.56 3.72
C ALA A 266 -53.53 -39.30 2.74
N GLY A 267 -53.31 -39.55 1.43
CA GLY A 267 -54.36 -39.60 0.39
C GLY A 267 -53.91 -39.30 -1.05
N ARG A 268 -53.83 -40.34 -1.90
CA ARG A 268 -53.60 -40.42 -3.38
C ARG A 268 -54.83 -39.93 -4.21
N PRO A 269 -54.92 -40.01 -5.58
CA PRO A 269 -53.95 -40.04 -6.71
C PRO A 269 -54.33 -39.22 -8.01
N GLN A 270 -53.32 -39.00 -8.89
CA GLN A 270 -53.22 -39.04 -10.38
C GLN A 270 -54.31 -38.48 -11.36
N ARG A 271 -53.85 -37.65 -12.33
CA ARG A 271 -53.77 -37.84 -13.83
C ARG A 271 -53.50 -36.47 -14.51
N ALA A 272 -52.43 -36.22 -15.27
CA ALA A 272 -51.96 -36.71 -16.58
C ALA A 272 -52.49 -35.91 -17.80
N SER A 273 -51.61 -35.11 -18.41
CA SER A 273 -51.38 -34.82 -19.86
C SER A 273 -50.67 -33.45 -19.97
N GLU A 274 -49.38 -33.37 -20.34
CA GLU A 274 -48.77 -33.41 -21.70
C GLU A 274 -48.83 -32.06 -22.48
N PRO A 275 -47.86 -31.77 -23.37
CA PRO A 275 -46.97 -30.61 -23.21
C PRO A 275 -46.85 -29.73 -24.49
N THR A 276 -46.24 -28.54 -24.38
CA THR A 276 -45.54 -27.83 -25.49
C THR A 276 -44.81 -26.60 -24.92
N ILE A 277 -43.48 -26.61 -24.79
CA ILE A 277 -42.40 -26.21 -25.75
C ILE A 277 -42.14 -24.69 -25.82
N GLY A 278 -40.88 -24.35 -25.49
CA GLY A 278 -40.11 -23.16 -25.91
C GLY A 278 -39.79 -22.20 -24.76
N ASN A 279 -38.56 -21.79 -24.44
CA ASN A 279 -37.20 -21.88 -25.01
C ASN A 279 -36.24 -21.63 -23.81
N ILE A 280 -35.22 -22.45 -23.51
CA ILE A 280 -33.88 -22.56 -24.12
C ILE A 280 -33.19 -21.19 -24.21
N LEU A 281 -32.36 -20.87 -23.19
CA LEU A 281 -31.12 -20.06 -23.22
C LEU A 281 -30.52 -19.97 -21.78
N ASN A 282 -30.26 -21.10 -21.12
CA ASN A 282 -29.54 -21.20 -19.83
C ASN A 282 -28.38 -22.23 -19.87
N ASP A 283 -27.84 -22.52 -21.06
CA ASP A 283 -27.20 -23.80 -21.42
C ASP A 283 -25.70 -23.99 -21.09
N VAL A 284 -25.17 -23.42 -20.00
CA VAL A 284 -23.87 -23.87 -19.45
C VAL A 284 -24.02 -24.39 -18.03
N GLU A 285 -24.73 -23.67 -17.17
CA GLU A 285 -25.24 -24.25 -15.92
C GLU A 285 -26.38 -25.22 -16.20
N GLU A 286 -27.19 -25.01 -17.24
CA GLU A 286 -28.15 -26.01 -17.70
C GLU A 286 -27.47 -27.15 -18.42
N PHE A 287 -26.36 -26.98 -19.15
CA PHE A 287 -25.60 -28.12 -19.69
C PHE A 287 -24.90 -28.89 -18.58
N ASP A 288 -24.27 -28.23 -17.61
CA ASP A 288 -23.61 -28.92 -16.49
C ASP A 288 -24.64 -29.48 -15.50
N ALA A 289 -25.79 -28.82 -15.35
CA ALA A 289 -26.94 -29.40 -14.66
C ALA A 289 -27.69 -30.41 -15.51
N VAL A 290 -27.58 -30.45 -16.84
CA VAL A 290 -28.20 -31.45 -17.74
C VAL A 290 -27.28 -32.63 -17.83
N VAL A 291 -25.96 -32.47 -17.82
CA VAL A 291 -24.95 -33.52 -17.67
C VAL A 291 -25.00 -34.05 -16.26
N THR A 292 -25.09 -33.21 -15.22
CA THR A 292 -25.32 -33.65 -13.85
C THR A 292 -26.71 -34.26 -13.68
N ARG A 293 -27.77 -33.73 -14.30
CA ARG A 293 -29.09 -34.36 -14.32
C ARG A 293 -29.14 -35.58 -15.22
N LEU A 294 -28.32 -35.71 -16.27
CA LEU A 294 -28.22 -36.90 -17.12
C LEU A 294 -27.47 -37.95 -16.35
N VAL A 295 -26.30 -37.64 -15.80
CA VAL A 295 -25.48 -38.50 -14.93
C VAL A 295 -26.27 -38.88 -13.69
N GLN A 296 -27.07 -37.98 -13.11
CA GLN A 296 -27.92 -38.27 -11.96
C GLN A 296 -29.22 -38.96 -12.36
N ALA A 297 -29.85 -38.70 -13.50
CA ALA A 297 -31.01 -39.43 -14.01
C ALA A 297 -30.59 -40.80 -14.55
N TYR A 298 -29.38 -40.93 -15.05
CA TYR A 298 -28.70 -42.13 -15.48
C TYR A 298 -28.31 -42.93 -14.24
N ARG A 299 -27.63 -42.35 -13.25
CA ARG A 299 -27.43 -42.94 -11.91
C ARG A 299 -28.75 -43.29 -11.25
N ASN A 300 -29.80 -42.47 -11.35
CA ASN A 300 -31.10 -42.74 -10.75
C ASN A 300 -31.92 -43.74 -11.57
N ALA A 301 -31.74 -43.85 -12.89
CA ALA A 301 -32.40 -44.83 -13.74
C ALA A 301 -31.69 -46.17 -13.60
N VAL A 302 -30.36 -46.18 -13.50
CA VAL A 302 -29.55 -47.31 -13.07
C VAL A 302 -29.97 -47.69 -11.67
N ILE A 303 -29.96 -46.79 -10.68
CA ILE A 303 -30.42 -47.06 -9.32
C ILE A 303 -31.91 -47.42 -9.29
N ARG A 304 -32.80 -46.99 -10.18
CA ARG A 304 -34.22 -47.41 -10.21
C ARG A 304 -34.46 -48.70 -10.99
N VAL A 305 -33.63 -49.00 -11.98
CA VAL A 305 -33.63 -50.30 -12.68
C VAL A 305 -33.01 -51.31 -11.74
N PHE A 306 -31.88 -51.02 -11.12
CA PHE A 306 -31.23 -51.81 -10.08
C PHE A 306 -32.01 -51.82 -8.77
N ALA A 307 -32.69 -50.75 -8.34
CA ALA A 307 -33.57 -50.78 -7.17
C ALA A 307 -34.90 -51.41 -7.52
N GLY A 308 -35.48 -51.22 -8.70
CA GLY A 308 -36.68 -51.95 -9.11
C GLY A 308 -36.40 -53.45 -9.28
N PHE A 309 -35.20 -53.79 -9.75
CA PHE A 309 -34.67 -55.15 -9.81
C PHE A 309 -34.31 -55.65 -8.41
N ALA A 310 -33.71 -54.83 -7.54
CA ALA A 310 -33.37 -55.15 -6.15
C ALA A 310 -34.62 -55.24 -5.25
N THR A 311 -35.67 -54.47 -5.49
CA THR A 311 -36.94 -54.54 -4.75
C THR A 311 -37.72 -55.75 -5.22
N LYS A 312 -37.74 -56.06 -6.53
CA LYS A 312 -38.27 -57.34 -7.01
C LYS A 312 -37.44 -58.52 -6.53
N LEU A 313 -36.13 -58.33 -6.37
CA LEU A 313 -35.23 -59.32 -5.79
C LEU A 313 -35.34 -59.44 -4.30
N SER A 314 -35.69 -58.38 -3.57
CA SER A 314 -35.96 -58.38 -2.14
C SER A 314 -37.38 -58.84 -1.83
N GLU A 315 -38.33 -58.68 -2.74
CA GLU A 315 -39.64 -59.33 -2.72
C GLU A 315 -39.47 -60.83 -2.97
N LEU A 316 -38.64 -61.20 -3.96
CA LEU A 316 -38.21 -62.58 -4.16
C LEU A 316 -37.42 -63.08 -2.94
N GLU A 317 -36.52 -62.31 -2.35
CA GLU A 317 -35.74 -62.64 -1.15
C GLU A 317 -36.63 -62.84 0.07
N LYS A 318 -37.67 -62.02 0.25
CA LYS A 318 -38.69 -62.17 1.30
C LYS A 318 -39.55 -63.41 1.10
N ASP A 319 -39.96 -63.69 -0.14
CA ASP A 319 -40.65 -64.93 -0.49
C ASP A 319 -39.73 -66.16 -0.33
N LEU A 320 -38.42 -65.95 -0.45
CA LEU A 320 -37.40 -66.98 -0.32
C LEU A 320 -36.81 -67.09 1.11
N GLY A 321 -37.15 -66.17 2.01
CA GLY A 321 -36.36 -65.79 3.20
C GLY A 321 -36.98 -66.14 4.55
N SER A 322 -37.67 -67.28 4.66
CA SER A 322 -38.02 -67.88 5.95
C SER A 322 -36.85 -68.55 6.69
N HIS A 323 -35.60 -68.28 6.30
CA HIS A 323 -34.41 -68.74 7.01
C HIS A 323 -33.32 -67.67 6.95
N HIS A 324 -33.41 -66.71 7.88
CA HIS A 324 -32.36 -65.76 8.18
C HIS A 324 -31.60 -66.26 9.40
N ASP A 325 -30.40 -66.77 9.18
CA ASP A 325 -29.28 -66.52 10.06
C ASP A 325 -28.04 -66.41 9.17
N LEU A 326 -27.17 -65.44 9.51
CA LEU A 326 -25.83 -65.15 8.98
C LEU A 326 -25.67 -63.85 8.16
N LEU A 327 -25.21 -62.84 8.90
CA LEU A 327 -23.96 -62.05 8.69
C LEU A 327 -24.04 -60.62 8.14
N ASP A 328 -24.01 -59.70 9.11
CA ASP A 328 -23.01 -58.63 9.33
C ASP A 328 -21.62 -58.79 8.64
N LYS A 329 -21.23 -57.78 7.83
CA LYS A 329 -19.97 -56.98 7.88
C LYS A 329 -19.41 -56.55 6.51
N GLU A 330 -19.09 -55.25 6.47
CA GLU A 330 -18.02 -54.55 5.75
C GLU A 330 -17.87 -54.68 4.22
N SER A 331 -18.12 -53.53 3.57
CA SER A 331 -17.63 -53.06 2.26
C SER A 331 -16.85 -54.07 1.41
N VAL A 332 -17.58 -54.81 0.59
CA VAL A 332 -17.02 -55.66 -0.46
C VAL A 332 -17.16 -54.91 -1.78
N GLU A 333 -16.10 -54.92 -2.61
CA GLU A 333 -16.28 -54.96 -4.06
C GLU A 333 -17.57 -55.73 -4.35
N CYS A 334 -18.51 -55.15 -5.09
CA CYS A 334 -19.73 -55.87 -5.43
C CYS A 334 -19.34 -57.01 -6.38
N GLN A 335 -18.84 -58.10 -5.82
CA GLN A 335 -18.48 -59.30 -6.55
C GLN A 335 -19.82 -59.86 -7.03
N PHE A 336 -19.98 -59.75 -8.34
CA PHE A 336 -21.05 -60.29 -9.16
C PHE A 336 -21.52 -61.74 -8.89
N PRO A 337 -20.82 -62.63 -8.14
CA PRO A 337 -21.44 -63.82 -7.55
C PRO A 337 -22.77 -63.55 -6.85
N GLU A 338 -23.07 -62.34 -6.38
CA GLU A 338 -24.34 -62.05 -5.72
C GLU A 338 -25.54 -62.03 -6.69
N ILE A 339 -25.42 -61.39 -7.87
CA ILE A 339 -26.44 -61.44 -8.94
C ILE A 339 -26.57 -62.86 -9.49
N GLN A 340 -25.44 -63.57 -9.62
CA GLN A 340 -25.44 -64.95 -10.08
C GLN A 340 -26.13 -65.89 -9.06
N ARG A 341 -25.84 -65.76 -7.76
CA ARG A 341 -26.56 -66.45 -6.67
C ARG A 341 -28.03 -66.10 -6.63
N ILE A 342 -28.36 -64.84 -6.91
CA ILE A 342 -29.72 -64.32 -6.99
C ILE A 342 -30.51 -64.96 -8.14
N ILE A 343 -29.87 -65.29 -9.27
CA ILE A 343 -30.49 -65.98 -10.42
C ILE A 343 -30.49 -67.50 -10.18
N GLU A 344 -29.41 -68.05 -9.62
CA GLU A 344 -29.24 -69.49 -9.35
C GLU A 344 -30.15 -70.01 -8.22
N LYS A 345 -30.46 -69.19 -7.20
CA LYS A 345 -31.31 -69.58 -6.05
C LYS A 345 -32.78 -69.82 -6.44
N PRO A 346 -33.44 -68.99 -7.27
CA PRO A 346 -34.73 -69.30 -7.88
C PRO A 346 -34.68 -70.50 -8.84
N LEU A 347 -33.63 -70.61 -9.67
CA LEU A 347 -33.47 -71.72 -10.62
C LEU A 347 -33.35 -73.08 -9.91
N THR A 348 -32.53 -73.16 -8.86
CA THR A 348 -32.39 -74.37 -8.03
C THR A 348 -33.68 -74.71 -7.30
N ARG A 349 -34.46 -73.72 -6.84
CA ARG A 349 -35.78 -73.97 -6.22
C ARG A 349 -36.82 -74.46 -7.23
N LEU A 350 -36.83 -73.93 -8.44
CA LEU A 350 -37.70 -74.41 -9.51
C LEU A 350 -37.34 -75.84 -9.91
N SER A 351 -36.05 -76.13 -10.09
CA SER A 351 -35.53 -77.48 -10.35
C SER A 351 -35.92 -78.49 -9.25
N ASN A 352 -35.88 -78.08 -7.98
CA ASN A 352 -36.29 -78.90 -6.83
C ASN A 352 -37.81 -79.10 -6.71
N ILE A 353 -38.65 -78.21 -7.26
CA ILE A 353 -40.11 -78.36 -7.28
C ILE A 353 -40.52 -79.37 -8.37
N ILE A 354 -39.82 -79.37 -9.50
CA ILE A 354 -40.01 -80.32 -10.61
C ILE A 354 -39.70 -81.76 -10.19
N SER A 355 -38.57 -81.97 -9.51
CA SER A 355 -38.15 -83.32 -9.08
C SER A 355 -39.11 -83.96 -8.08
N LYS A 356 -39.97 -83.17 -7.42
CA LYS A 356 -40.98 -83.64 -6.46
C LYS A 356 -42.36 -83.93 -7.05
N THR A 357 -42.67 -83.48 -8.27
CA THR A 357 -44.01 -83.60 -8.89
C THR A 357 -44.05 -84.72 -9.93
N ASN A 358 -44.13 -85.97 -9.47
CA ASN A 358 -43.84 -87.18 -10.27
C ASN A 358 -45.07 -87.90 -10.88
N SER A 359 -46.19 -87.21 -11.17
CA SER A 359 -47.47 -87.89 -11.46
C SER A 359 -48.24 -87.48 -12.73
N GLN A 360 -47.71 -86.64 -13.63
CA GLN A 360 -48.42 -86.27 -14.88
C GLN A 360 -47.45 -85.99 -16.06
N ASN A 361 -47.10 -87.03 -16.82
CA ASN A 361 -46.08 -86.98 -17.89
C ASN A 361 -46.29 -85.89 -18.96
N LYS A 362 -47.54 -85.49 -19.30
CA LYS A 362 -47.78 -84.44 -20.32
C LYS A 362 -47.72 -83.00 -19.79
N LEU A 363 -47.99 -82.80 -18.50
CA LEU A 363 -47.88 -81.47 -17.87
C LEU A 363 -46.42 -81.16 -17.52
N GLN A 364 -45.65 -82.20 -17.19
CA GLN A 364 -44.21 -82.12 -16.92
C GLN A 364 -43.42 -81.61 -18.13
N ASP A 365 -43.69 -82.09 -19.35
CA ASP A 365 -42.95 -81.67 -20.55
C ASP A 365 -43.17 -80.19 -20.93
N ILE A 366 -44.41 -79.69 -20.78
CA ILE A 366 -44.74 -78.27 -21.04
C ILE A 366 -44.09 -77.38 -19.96
N THR A 367 -44.18 -77.80 -18.70
CA THR A 367 -43.63 -77.04 -17.57
C THR A 367 -42.10 -77.03 -17.59
N ASN A 368 -41.45 -78.14 -17.98
CA ASN A 368 -40.00 -78.22 -18.12
C ASN A 368 -39.48 -77.35 -19.27
N ASN A 369 -40.15 -77.34 -20.42
CA ASN A 369 -39.78 -76.47 -21.53
C ASN A 369 -39.95 -74.98 -21.19
N ASP A 370 -41.06 -74.61 -20.52
CA ASP A 370 -41.25 -73.22 -20.08
C ASP A 370 -40.22 -72.81 -19.01
N LEU A 371 -39.82 -73.73 -18.12
CA LEU A 371 -38.77 -73.45 -17.13
C LEU A 371 -37.38 -73.29 -17.75
N LEU A 372 -37.02 -74.13 -18.73
CA LEU A 372 -35.78 -73.97 -19.50
C LEU A 372 -35.78 -72.66 -20.30
N MET A 373 -36.92 -72.27 -20.86
CA MET A 373 -37.07 -70.98 -21.54
C MET A 373 -36.93 -69.81 -20.56
N MET A 374 -37.49 -69.92 -19.35
CA MET A 374 -37.33 -68.90 -18.31
C MET A 374 -35.88 -68.80 -17.84
N GLU A 375 -35.20 -69.93 -17.63
CA GLU A 375 -33.78 -69.98 -17.28
C GLU A 375 -32.92 -69.31 -18.36
N LYS A 376 -33.13 -69.67 -19.62
CA LYS A 376 -32.43 -69.07 -20.75
C LYS A 376 -32.70 -67.57 -20.86
N SER A 377 -33.94 -67.13 -20.66
CA SER A 377 -34.32 -65.72 -20.69
C SER A 377 -33.70 -64.93 -19.52
N LEU A 378 -33.65 -65.49 -18.31
CA LEU A 378 -33.04 -64.86 -17.14
C LEU A 378 -31.52 -64.76 -17.26
N LEU A 379 -30.85 -65.81 -17.77
CA LEU A 379 -29.41 -65.78 -18.06
C LEU A 379 -29.09 -64.73 -19.11
N SER A 380 -29.84 -64.72 -20.21
CA SER A 380 -29.72 -63.70 -21.28
C SER A 380 -29.93 -62.28 -20.74
N LEU A 381 -30.96 -62.06 -19.91
CA LEU A 381 -31.21 -60.77 -19.27
C LEU A 381 -30.04 -60.36 -18.36
N GLY A 382 -29.50 -61.29 -17.58
CA GLY A 382 -28.34 -61.07 -16.70
C GLY A 382 -27.07 -60.69 -17.46
N GLU A 383 -26.80 -61.34 -18.59
CA GLU A 383 -25.69 -61.00 -19.49
C GLU A 383 -25.85 -59.60 -20.09
N ASN A 384 -27.05 -59.27 -20.61
CA ASN A 384 -27.33 -57.94 -21.15
C ASN A 384 -27.22 -56.84 -20.08
N LEU A 385 -27.63 -57.11 -18.84
CA LEU A 385 -27.45 -56.19 -17.72
C LEU A 385 -25.97 -55.99 -17.39
N ARG A 386 -25.17 -57.06 -17.37
CA ARG A 386 -23.72 -56.99 -17.12
C ARG A 386 -23.00 -56.20 -18.21
N GLU A 387 -23.34 -56.45 -19.47
CA GLU A 387 -22.79 -55.72 -20.61
C GLU A 387 -23.17 -54.24 -20.54
N THR A 388 -24.45 -53.94 -20.31
CA THR A 388 -24.97 -52.57 -20.15
C THR A 388 -24.25 -51.85 -19.02
N TYR A 389 -24.09 -52.49 -17.86
CA TYR A 389 -23.31 -51.94 -16.75
C TYR A 389 -21.86 -51.65 -17.15
N SER A 390 -21.20 -52.59 -17.82
CA SER A 390 -19.80 -52.43 -18.26
C SER A 390 -19.62 -51.26 -19.24
N ILE A 391 -20.55 -51.11 -20.20
CA ILE A 391 -20.57 -49.98 -21.13
C ILE A 391 -20.57 -48.67 -20.36
N LEU A 392 -21.39 -48.58 -19.33
CA LEU A 392 -21.66 -47.32 -18.66
C LEU A 392 -20.64 -46.99 -17.59
N HIS A 393 -20.15 -48.03 -16.92
CA HIS A 393 -18.97 -47.94 -16.08
C HIS A 393 -17.79 -47.40 -16.89
N HIS A 394 -17.48 -48.02 -18.05
CA HIS A 394 -16.39 -47.53 -18.88
C HIS A 394 -16.66 -46.12 -19.44
N ALA A 395 -17.88 -45.82 -19.92
CA ALA A 395 -18.24 -44.50 -20.41
C ALA A 395 -18.06 -43.41 -19.34
N GLY A 396 -18.40 -43.70 -18.09
CA GLY A 396 -18.21 -42.80 -16.95
C GLY A 396 -16.75 -42.46 -16.68
N HIS A 397 -15.82 -43.38 -17.01
CA HIS A 397 -14.39 -43.22 -16.78
C HIS A 397 -13.60 -42.66 -17.98
N LEU A 398 -14.23 -42.48 -19.16
CA LEU A 398 -13.52 -41.96 -20.34
C LEU A 398 -13.01 -40.53 -20.13
N TRP A 399 -13.66 -39.75 -19.26
CA TRP A 399 -13.28 -38.37 -18.98
C TRP A 399 -12.15 -38.24 -17.96
N ASP A 400 -11.92 -39.24 -17.11
CA ASP A 400 -10.98 -39.14 -15.98
C ASP A 400 -9.57 -38.79 -16.46
N ALA A 401 -9.09 -39.49 -17.49
CA ALA A 401 -7.78 -39.25 -18.07
C ALA A 401 -7.66 -37.85 -18.70
N HIS A 402 -8.72 -37.37 -19.37
CA HIS A 402 -8.76 -36.02 -19.95
C HIS A 402 -8.76 -34.93 -18.87
N ILE A 403 -9.58 -35.09 -17.82
CA ILE A 403 -9.64 -34.15 -16.69
C ILE A 403 -8.26 -34.03 -16.03
N LEU A 404 -7.56 -35.16 -15.80
CA LEU A 404 -6.21 -35.16 -15.25
C LEU A 404 -5.20 -34.47 -16.17
N ARG A 405 -5.22 -34.75 -17.49
CA ARG A 405 -4.36 -34.08 -18.47
C ARG A 405 -4.60 -32.58 -18.49
N SER A 406 -5.86 -32.15 -18.56
CA SER A 406 -6.26 -30.74 -18.55
C SER A 406 -5.81 -30.03 -17.27
N ALA A 407 -6.03 -30.65 -16.11
CA ALA A 407 -5.58 -30.11 -14.82
C ALA A 407 -4.04 -29.96 -14.76
N HIS A 408 -3.30 -30.95 -15.27
CA HIS A 408 -1.84 -30.88 -15.31
C HIS A 408 -1.32 -29.77 -16.22
N VAL A 409 -1.88 -29.63 -17.42
CA VAL A 409 -1.51 -28.59 -18.37
C VAL A 409 -1.86 -27.19 -17.82
N LYS A 410 -3.04 -27.01 -17.21
CA LYS A 410 -3.41 -25.77 -16.52
C LYS A 410 -2.41 -25.43 -15.42
N LYS A 411 -2.02 -26.40 -14.59
CA LYS A 411 -1.03 -26.22 -13.52
C LYS A 411 0.35 -25.81 -14.06
N LEU A 412 0.83 -26.47 -15.11
CA LEU A 412 2.10 -26.13 -15.75
C LEU A 412 2.09 -24.73 -16.39
N THR A 413 0.96 -24.36 -17.00
CA THR A 413 0.78 -23.03 -17.61
C THR A 413 0.82 -21.94 -16.53
N ILE A 414 0.09 -22.13 -15.41
CA ILE A 414 0.11 -21.21 -14.28
C ILE A 414 1.52 -21.08 -13.70
N ALA A 415 2.21 -22.20 -13.45
CA ALA A 415 3.58 -22.17 -12.92
C ALA A 415 4.53 -21.38 -13.84
N ALA A 416 4.43 -21.56 -15.16
CA ALA A 416 5.25 -20.82 -16.11
C ALA A 416 4.93 -19.31 -16.13
N VAL A 417 3.66 -18.92 -15.93
CA VAL A 417 3.29 -17.51 -15.75
C VAL A 417 3.85 -16.97 -14.44
N GLU A 418 3.77 -17.71 -13.34
CA GLU A 418 4.33 -17.33 -12.03
C GLU A 418 5.85 -17.13 -12.07
N ASP A 419 6.56 -17.99 -12.79
CA ASP A 419 8.01 -17.85 -13.03
C ASP A 419 8.33 -16.55 -13.79
N LEU A 420 7.56 -16.23 -14.84
CA LEU A 420 7.69 -14.96 -15.58
C LEU A 420 7.40 -13.76 -14.67
N LEU A 421 6.32 -13.80 -13.89
CA LEU A 421 5.96 -12.73 -12.95
C LEU A 421 7.10 -12.46 -11.95
N THR A 422 7.68 -13.52 -11.40
CA THR A 422 8.78 -13.44 -10.42
C THR A 422 10.05 -12.86 -11.05
N ASN A 423 10.39 -13.30 -12.27
CA ASN A 423 11.53 -12.76 -13.01
C ASN A 423 11.34 -11.27 -13.35
N ASN A 424 10.15 -10.91 -13.83
CA ASN A 424 9.77 -9.53 -14.15
C ASN A 424 9.85 -8.63 -12.92
N ASP A 425 9.33 -9.06 -11.77
CA ASP A 425 9.41 -8.31 -10.51
C ASP A 425 10.86 -8.12 -10.04
N THR A 426 11.73 -9.10 -10.28
CA THR A 426 13.17 -9.00 -9.97
C THR A 426 13.87 -7.95 -10.84
N ILE A 427 13.58 -7.93 -12.14
CA ILE A 427 14.12 -6.93 -13.09
C ILE A 427 13.62 -5.53 -12.69
N GLU A 428 12.35 -5.40 -12.34
CA GLU A 428 11.76 -4.14 -11.88
C GLU A 428 12.46 -3.59 -10.64
N LEU A 429 12.68 -4.44 -9.62
CA LEU A 429 13.42 -4.08 -8.42
C LEU A 429 14.86 -3.63 -8.74
N SER A 430 15.51 -4.27 -9.71
CA SER A 430 16.87 -3.87 -10.11
C SER A 430 16.91 -2.49 -10.75
N ASN A 431 15.85 -2.08 -11.46
CA ASN A 431 15.73 -0.76 -12.09
C ASN A 431 15.38 0.35 -11.09
N GLU A 432 14.86 0.03 -9.90
CA GLU A 432 14.55 1.02 -8.86
C GLU A 432 15.80 1.70 -8.28
N ILE A 433 16.92 0.98 -8.17
CA ILE A 433 18.17 1.51 -7.62
C ILE A 433 18.71 2.67 -8.47
N PRO A 434 18.97 2.52 -9.78
CA PRO A 434 19.45 3.62 -10.62
C PRO A 434 18.43 4.77 -10.71
N PHE A 435 17.12 4.47 -10.73
CA PHE A 435 16.08 5.50 -10.67
C PHE A 435 16.18 6.36 -9.40
N ASN A 436 16.30 5.74 -8.23
CA ASN A 436 16.40 6.46 -6.96
C ASN A 436 17.69 7.29 -6.86
N ILE A 437 18.81 6.78 -7.39
CA ILE A 437 20.07 7.52 -7.47
C ILE A 437 19.88 8.77 -8.34
N ALA A 438 19.31 8.62 -9.54
CA ALA A 438 19.07 9.75 -10.44
C ALA A 438 18.08 10.77 -9.84
N LEU A 439 17.02 10.30 -9.18
CA LEU A 439 16.06 11.17 -8.48
C LEU A 439 16.74 11.99 -7.39
N GLU A 440 17.68 11.41 -6.65
CA GLU A 440 18.45 12.15 -5.65
C GLU A 440 19.42 13.15 -6.30
N GLN A 441 20.04 12.79 -7.43
CA GLN A 441 20.87 13.71 -8.22
C GLN A 441 20.06 14.90 -8.76
N LEU A 442 18.82 14.67 -9.21
CA LEU A 442 17.87 15.72 -9.61
C LEU A 442 17.59 16.69 -8.46
N ARG A 443 17.28 16.16 -7.26
CA ARG A 443 17.03 16.98 -6.06
C ARG A 443 18.24 17.79 -5.64
N CYS A 444 19.44 17.24 -5.82
CA CYS A 444 20.70 17.86 -5.47
C CYS A 444 21.34 18.69 -6.60
N ALA A 445 20.65 18.90 -7.72
CA ALA A 445 21.21 19.61 -8.87
C ALA A 445 21.71 21.03 -8.49
N SER A 446 22.86 21.42 -9.04
CA SER A 446 23.55 22.67 -8.69
C SER A 446 23.08 23.91 -9.46
N ASP A 447 22.46 23.69 -10.61
CA ASP A 447 22.05 24.73 -11.55
C ASP A 447 20.89 24.21 -12.42
N ALA A 448 20.23 25.12 -13.13
CA ALA A 448 19.03 24.80 -13.91
C ALA A 448 19.32 23.87 -15.10
N ASP A 449 20.50 23.96 -15.70
CA ASP A 449 20.87 23.15 -16.87
C ASP A 449 21.09 21.69 -16.47
N LYS A 450 21.88 21.44 -15.41
CA LYS A 450 22.04 20.09 -14.87
C LYS A 450 20.73 19.53 -14.34
N LEU A 451 19.88 20.37 -13.73
CA LEU A 451 18.55 19.95 -13.28
C LEU A 451 17.70 19.44 -14.45
N ASN A 452 17.70 20.15 -15.59
CA ASN A 452 16.98 19.70 -16.78
C ASN A 452 17.60 18.43 -17.38
N GLN A 453 18.93 18.33 -17.48
CA GLN A 453 19.60 17.12 -17.96
C GLN A 453 19.25 15.88 -17.12
N GLN A 454 19.23 16.02 -15.78
CA GLN A 454 18.83 14.93 -14.90
C GLN A 454 17.35 14.58 -15.01
N PHE A 455 16.49 15.58 -15.23
CA PHE A 455 15.06 15.38 -15.47
C PHE A 455 14.81 14.59 -16.76
N ASP A 456 15.49 14.95 -17.84
CA ASP A 456 15.39 14.26 -19.13
C ASP A 456 15.90 12.82 -19.02
N ALA A 457 17.01 12.60 -18.30
CA ALA A 457 17.54 11.27 -18.04
C ALA A 457 16.55 10.39 -17.24
N ILE A 458 15.92 10.94 -16.19
CA ILE A 458 14.89 10.21 -15.42
C ILE A 458 13.66 9.92 -16.28
N THR A 459 13.23 10.87 -17.10
CA THR A 459 12.08 10.68 -18.00
C THR A 459 12.36 9.55 -18.98
N ALA A 460 13.54 9.52 -19.60
CA ALA A 460 13.94 8.42 -20.49
C ALA A 460 14.01 7.05 -19.76
N MET A 461 14.45 7.01 -18.50
CA MET A 461 14.41 5.78 -17.70
C MET A 461 12.98 5.33 -17.40
N LEU A 462 12.08 6.28 -17.14
CA LEU A 462 10.67 6.00 -16.92
C LEU A 462 10.01 5.49 -18.20
N ASP A 463 10.23 6.12 -19.34
CA ASP A 463 9.68 5.66 -20.63
C ASP A 463 10.13 4.22 -20.93
N LYS A 464 11.43 3.92 -20.74
CA LYS A 464 11.95 2.55 -20.85
C LYS A 464 11.27 1.56 -19.89
N THR A 465 10.93 2.00 -18.68
CA THR A 465 10.22 1.18 -17.68
C THR A 465 8.77 0.94 -18.10
N ALA A 466 8.10 1.92 -18.70
CA ALA A 466 6.76 1.77 -19.24
C ALA A 466 6.73 0.77 -20.41
N ASP A 467 7.68 0.88 -21.35
CA ASP A 467 7.84 -0.09 -22.44
C ASP A 467 8.07 -1.50 -21.88
N MET A 468 8.93 -1.63 -20.87
CA MET A 468 9.19 -2.91 -20.21
C MET A 468 7.91 -3.50 -19.57
N TYR A 469 7.06 -2.70 -18.92
CA TYR A 469 5.78 -3.19 -18.38
C TYR A 469 4.85 -3.73 -19.47
N LEU A 470 4.82 -3.08 -20.64
CA LEU A 470 4.04 -3.56 -21.77
C LEU A 470 4.56 -4.91 -22.26
N HIS A 471 5.88 -5.04 -22.50
CA HIS A 471 6.49 -6.29 -22.94
C HIS A 471 6.31 -7.42 -21.92
N HIS A 472 6.44 -7.12 -20.63
CA HIS A 472 6.18 -8.07 -19.54
C HIS A 472 4.72 -8.58 -19.61
N SER A 473 3.75 -7.67 -19.74
CA SER A 473 2.33 -8.04 -19.84
C SER A 473 2.04 -8.87 -21.08
N GLU A 474 2.61 -8.53 -22.23
CA GLU A 474 2.44 -9.28 -23.47
C GLU A 474 3.03 -10.69 -23.37
N ALA A 475 4.20 -10.85 -22.74
CA ALA A 475 4.81 -12.15 -22.51
C ALA A 475 3.99 -13.02 -21.54
N GLU A 476 3.47 -12.43 -20.46
CA GLU A 476 2.62 -13.10 -19.48
C GLU A 476 1.30 -13.59 -20.10
N LEU A 477 0.66 -12.75 -20.93
CA LEU A 477 -0.56 -13.10 -21.66
C LEU A 477 -0.30 -14.13 -22.76
N GLY A 478 0.77 -13.96 -23.54
CA GLY A 478 1.16 -14.92 -24.57
C GLY A 478 1.41 -16.31 -23.98
N ARG A 479 1.94 -16.39 -22.76
CA ARG A 479 2.13 -17.67 -22.06
C ARG A 479 0.81 -18.34 -21.66
N LEU A 480 -0.23 -17.58 -21.33
CA LEU A 480 -1.58 -18.13 -21.13
C LEU A 480 -2.20 -18.57 -22.46
N GLU A 481 -2.00 -17.81 -23.53
CA GLU A 481 -2.51 -18.16 -24.87
C GLU A 481 -1.91 -19.46 -25.41
N GLU A 482 -0.69 -19.83 -25.02
CA GLU A 482 -0.13 -21.14 -25.36
C GLU A 482 -0.98 -22.33 -24.89
N PHE A 483 -1.77 -22.17 -23.81
CA PHE A 483 -2.74 -23.18 -23.38
C PHE A 483 -3.74 -23.52 -24.49
N MET A 484 -4.15 -22.52 -25.27
CA MET A 484 -5.09 -22.70 -26.38
C MET A 484 -4.52 -23.60 -27.48
N ASN A 485 -3.19 -23.62 -27.66
CA ASN A 485 -2.53 -24.46 -28.65
C ASN A 485 -2.51 -25.94 -28.23
N LEU A 486 -2.62 -26.23 -26.93
CA LEU A 486 -2.65 -27.60 -26.39
C LEU A 486 -4.06 -28.21 -26.42
N THR A 487 -5.10 -27.39 -26.43
CA THR A 487 -6.50 -27.84 -26.43
C THR A 487 -6.86 -28.75 -27.61
N PRO A 488 -6.49 -28.44 -28.87
CA PRO A 488 -6.75 -29.33 -30.02
C PRO A 488 -6.08 -30.71 -29.88
N ILE A 489 -4.88 -30.76 -29.27
CA ILE A 489 -4.14 -32.01 -29.04
C ILE A 489 -4.88 -32.86 -27.99
N MET A 490 -5.31 -32.25 -26.89
CA MET A 490 -6.07 -32.93 -25.84
C MET A 490 -7.44 -33.41 -26.32
N ALA A 491 -8.11 -32.63 -27.17
CA ALA A 491 -9.36 -33.01 -27.82
C ALA A 491 -9.15 -34.22 -28.75
N SER A 492 -8.10 -34.20 -29.57
CA SER A 492 -7.76 -35.31 -30.46
C SER A 492 -7.48 -36.62 -29.69
N ALA A 493 -6.79 -36.53 -28.55
CA ALA A 493 -6.54 -37.68 -27.68
C ALA A 493 -7.84 -38.25 -27.09
N LEU A 494 -8.75 -37.40 -26.62
CA LEU A 494 -10.03 -37.82 -26.08
C LEU A 494 -10.94 -38.43 -27.17
N LEU A 495 -10.95 -37.86 -28.38
CA LEU A 495 -11.67 -38.45 -29.53
C LEU A 495 -11.16 -39.85 -29.86
N ALA A 496 -9.84 -40.07 -29.79
CA ALA A 496 -9.27 -41.41 -29.99
C ALA A 496 -9.73 -42.40 -28.89
N GLU A 497 -9.78 -41.97 -27.63
CA GLU A 497 -10.30 -42.76 -26.51
C GLU A 497 -11.80 -43.08 -26.69
N PHE A 498 -12.61 -42.14 -27.19
CA PHE A 498 -14.02 -42.34 -27.52
C PHE A 498 -14.21 -43.31 -28.69
N ASN A 499 -13.38 -43.21 -29.73
CA ASN A 499 -13.43 -44.14 -30.85
C ASN A 499 -13.08 -45.57 -30.40
N LEU A 500 -12.04 -45.75 -29.57
CA LEU A 500 -11.70 -47.05 -28.98
C LEU A 500 -12.85 -47.61 -28.12
N PHE A 501 -13.57 -46.76 -27.40
CA PHE A 501 -14.75 -47.15 -26.65
C PHE A 501 -15.88 -47.65 -27.56
N LEU A 502 -16.17 -46.95 -28.65
CA LEU A 502 -17.18 -47.33 -29.63
C LEU A 502 -16.80 -48.61 -30.40
N GLU A 503 -15.51 -48.81 -30.68
CA GLU A 503 -14.99 -50.06 -31.26
C GLU A 503 -15.14 -51.25 -30.30
N LYS A 504 -14.88 -51.03 -29.01
CA LYS A 504 -15.06 -52.05 -27.96
C LYS A 504 -16.53 -52.44 -27.77
N TYR A 505 -17.44 -51.48 -27.95
CA TYR A 505 -18.89 -51.66 -27.78
C TYR A 505 -19.64 -51.37 -29.08
N PRO A 506 -19.54 -52.25 -30.09
CA PRO A 506 -20.18 -52.01 -31.36
C PRO A 506 -21.70 -52.00 -31.20
N ARG A 507 -22.34 -51.08 -31.90
CA ARG A 507 -23.81 -51.09 -32.03
C ARG A 507 -24.21 -52.40 -32.69
N HIS A 508 -25.21 -53.08 -32.13
CA HIS A 508 -25.78 -54.19 -32.87
C HIS A 508 -26.47 -53.60 -34.10
N PRO A 509 -26.15 -54.05 -35.32
CA PRO A 509 -26.86 -53.60 -36.50
C PRO A 509 -28.34 -53.85 -36.23
N LYS A 510 -29.15 -52.78 -36.24
CA LYS A 510 -30.61 -52.93 -36.30
C LYS A 510 -30.83 -53.86 -37.48
N LYS A 511 -31.21 -55.12 -37.22
CA LYS A 511 -31.82 -55.95 -38.26
C LYS A 511 -33.09 -55.21 -38.61
N LEU A 512 -33.00 -54.22 -39.50
CA LEU A 512 -34.18 -53.66 -40.13
C LEU A 512 -34.90 -54.89 -40.67
N PRO A 513 -36.17 -55.11 -40.31
CA PRO A 513 -36.97 -56.06 -41.06
C PRO A 513 -36.81 -55.63 -42.52
N SER A 514 -36.18 -56.47 -43.33
CA SER A 514 -36.03 -56.19 -44.75
C SER A 514 -37.41 -55.77 -45.25
N SER A 515 -37.52 -54.60 -45.87
CA SER A 515 -38.78 -54.09 -46.41
C SER A 515 -39.41 -54.99 -47.48
N GLY A 516 -38.83 -56.15 -47.79
CA GLY A 516 -39.56 -57.27 -48.35
C GLY A 516 -40.49 -57.85 -47.30
N SER A 517 -41.77 -57.47 -47.37
CA SER A 517 -42.86 -58.28 -46.83
C SER A 517 -42.61 -59.75 -47.17
N PRO A 518 -42.27 -60.60 -46.18
CA PRO A 518 -42.44 -62.02 -46.37
C PRO A 518 -43.95 -62.21 -46.26
N ARG A 519 -44.57 -62.47 -47.41
CA ARG A 519 -45.83 -63.20 -47.44
C ARG A 519 -45.68 -64.35 -46.45
N VAL A 520 -46.58 -64.39 -45.48
CA VAL A 520 -46.67 -65.44 -44.46
C VAL A 520 -46.93 -66.76 -45.18
N GLU A 521 -45.87 -67.41 -45.64
CA GLU A 521 -45.85 -68.85 -45.83
C GLU A 521 -45.49 -69.44 -44.47
N SER A 522 -46.53 -69.97 -43.85
CA SER A 522 -46.53 -70.73 -42.62
C SER A 522 -45.47 -71.85 -42.68
N ASP A 523 -44.33 -71.60 -42.07
CA ASP A 523 -43.41 -72.65 -41.65
C ASP A 523 -44.09 -73.44 -40.52
N PRO A 524 -44.41 -74.74 -40.70
CA PRO A 524 -45.27 -75.51 -39.80
C PRO A 524 -44.60 -75.89 -38.46
N GLY A 525 -43.47 -75.28 -38.11
CA GLY A 525 -42.70 -75.58 -36.90
C GLY A 525 -42.85 -74.60 -35.75
N THR A 526 -43.51 -73.44 -35.93
CA THR A 526 -43.74 -72.51 -34.80
C THR A 526 -45.02 -72.93 -34.08
N PRO A 527 -44.97 -73.42 -32.83
CA PRO A 527 -46.19 -73.79 -32.13
C PRO A 527 -47.01 -72.51 -31.97
N LEU A 528 -48.16 -72.45 -32.64
CA LEU A 528 -49.23 -71.54 -32.26
C LEU A 528 -49.54 -71.86 -30.78
N ARG A 529 -48.95 -71.09 -29.86
CA ARG A 529 -49.37 -71.05 -28.47
C ARG A 529 -50.83 -70.63 -28.51
N SER A 530 -51.71 -71.58 -28.23
CA SER A 530 -53.14 -71.31 -28.17
C SER A 530 -53.36 -70.18 -27.19
N SER A 531 -54.14 -69.17 -27.61
CA SER A 531 -54.47 -67.98 -26.84
C SER A 531 -55.17 -68.30 -25.50
N SER A 532 -55.48 -69.57 -25.25
CA SER A 532 -56.03 -70.13 -24.01
C SER A 532 -54.97 -70.51 -22.95
N SER A 533 -53.66 -70.54 -23.24
CA SER A 533 -52.63 -70.91 -22.24
C SER A 533 -51.95 -69.72 -21.52
N ILE A 534 -52.29 -68.47 -21.90
CA ILE A 534 -51.73 -67.24 -21.29
C ILE A 534 -52.26 -67.01 -19.85
N GLN A 535 -53.22 -67.80 -19.38
CA GLN A 535 -53.69 -67.75 -17.99
C GLN A 535 -52.73 -68.40 -16.98
N LEU A 536 -51.68 -69.09 -17.43
CA LEU A 536 -50.66 -69.62 -16.53
C LEU A 536 -49.60 -68.53 -16.21
N PRO A 537 -49.24 -68.33 -14.93
CA PRO A 537 -48.35 -67.24 -14.50
C PRO A 537 -46.93 -67.31 -15.08
N LEU A 538 -46.47 -68.49 -15.51
CA LEU A 538 -45.08 -68.73 -15.95
C LEU A 538 -44.79 -68.23 -17.39
N PRO A 539 -45.57 -68.57 -18.44
CA PRO A 539 -45.40 -67.97 -19.78
C PRO A 539 -45.43 -66.44 -19.80
N ARG A 540 -46.23 -65.84 -18.92
CA ARG A 540 -46.30 -64.37 -18.77
C ARG A 540 -45.00 -63.79 -18.19
N ALA A 541 -44.37 -64.48 -17.24
CA ALA A 541 -43.10 -64.06 -16.66
C ALA A 541 -41.96 -64.13 -17.70
N ILE A 542 -41.92 -65.20 -18.51
CA ILE A 542 -40.94 -65.37 -19.59
C ILE A 542 -41.09 -64.25 -20.64
N LEU A 543 -42.32 -63.97 -21.07
CA LEU A 543 -42.57 -62.87 -22.00
C LEU A 543 -42.14 -61.52 -21.41
N GLN A 544 -42.34 -61.32 -20.10
CA GLN A 544 -41.92 -60.09 -19.43
C GLN A 544 -40.39 -59.96 -19.36
N THR A 545 -39.65 -61.04 -19.11
CA THR A 545 -38.18 -61.01 -19.11
C THR A 545 -37.61 -60.78 -20.51
N GLU A 546 -38.20 -61.39 -21.54
CA GLU A 546 -37.85 -61.13 -22.95
C GLU A 546 -38.11 -59.66 -23.34
N LEU A 547 -39.25 -59.09 -22.93
CA LEU A 547 -39.55 -57.67 -23.16
C LEU A 547 -38.56 -56.73 -22.46
N GLN A 548 -38.14 -57.07 -21.24
CA GLN A 548 -37.12 -56.32 -20.50
C GLN A 548 -35.75 -56.42 -21.17
N GLU A 549 -35.40 -57.59 -21.71
CA GLU A 549 -34.17 -57.79 -22.46
C GLU A 549 -34.14 -56.92 -23.73
N VAL A 550 -35.23 -56.91 -24.50
CA VAL A 550 -35.37 -56.06 -25.69
C VAL A 550 -35.29 -54.58 -25.31
N ALA A 551 -35.94 -54.18 -24.22
CA ALA A 551 -35.86 -52.80 -23.73
C ALA A 551 -34.42 -52.40 -23.36
N LEU A 552 -33.66 -53.28 -22.69
CA LEU A 552 -32.25 -53.04 -22.37
C LEU A 552 -31.36 -52.96 -23.61
N LYS A 553 -31.55 -53.84 -24.59
CA LYS A 553 -30.80 -53.78 -25.87
C LYS A 553 -31.11 -52.50 -26.64
N ASN A 554 -32.38 -52.09 -26.68
CA ASN A 554 -32.79 -50.83 -27.31
C ASN A 554 -32.19 -49.63 -26.58
N TRP A 555 -32.20 -49.65 -25.25
CA TRP A 555 -31.59 -48.61 -24.44
C TRP A 555 -30.07 -48.53 -24.66
N ARG A 556 -29.37 -49.67 -24.63
CA ARG A 556 -27.93 -49.79 -24.94
C ARG A 556 -27.60 -49.17 -26.31
N ASN A 557 -28.33 -49.57 -27.34
CA ASN A 557 -28.10 -49.07 -28.70
C ASN A 557 -28.43 -47.57 -28.82
N GLY A 558 -29.50 -47.11 -28.16
CA GLY A 558 -29.86 -45.69 -28.11
C GLY A 558 -28.81 -44.84 -27.38
N PHE A 559 -28.24 -45.36 -26.29
CA PHE A 559 -27.13 -44.72 -25.59
C PHE A 559 -25.90 -44.60 -26.50
N LEU A 560 -25.47 -45.69 -27.16
CA LEU A 560 -24.31 -45.67 -28.05
C LEU A 560 -24.53 -44.78 -29.28
N GLU A 561 -25.74 -44.77 -29.84
CA GLU A 561 -26.14 -43.88 -30.94
C GLU A 561 -26.07 -42.41 -30.53
N SER A 562 -26.63 -42.08 -29.37
CA SER A 562 -26.55 -40.73 -28.81
C SER A 562 -25.12 -40.35 -28.45
N PHE A 563 -24.31 -41.28 -27.93
CA PHE A 563 -22.92 -41.02 -27.59
C PHE A 563 -22.12 -40.68 -28.84
N GLU A 564 -22.16 -41.54 -29.87
CA GLU A 564 -21.45 -41.32 -31.13
C GLU A 564 -21.88 -40.04 -31.84
N ALA A 565 -23.17 -39.69 -31.82
CA ALA A 565 -23.66 -38.44 -32.39
C ALA A 565 -23.10 -37.18 -31.69
N ASN A 566 -22.76 -37.27 -30.40
CA ASN A 566 -22.23 -36.14 -29.63
C ASN A 566 -20.69 -36.09 -29.61
N VAL A 567 -20.00 -37.17 -29.96
CA VAL A 567 -18.52 -37.22 -29.98
C VAL A 567 -17.92 -36.11 -30.85
N SER A 568 -18.56 -35.74 -31.96
CA SER A 568 -18.08 -34.68 -32.86
C SER A 568 -18.12 -33.27 -32.26
N LEU A 569 -18.94 -33.02 -31.23
CA LEU A 569 -19.08 -31.71 -30.58
C LEU A 569 -18.00 -31.45 -29.53
N VAL A 570 -17.31 -32.50 -29.09
CA VAL A 570 -16.34 -32.46 -27.99
C VAL A 570 -15.19 -31.47 -28.24
N PRO A 571 -14.57 -31.39 -29.44
CA PRO A 571 -13.49 -30.42 -29.68
C PRO A 571 -13.95 -28.97 -29.55
N GLU A 572 -15.15 -28.66 -30.02
CA GLU A 572 -15.72 -27.30 -29.95
C GLU A 572 -15.96 -26.89 -28.50
N GLU A 573 -16.56 -27.78 -27.71
CA GLU A 573 -16.82 -27.53 -26.29
C GLU A 573 -15.51 -27.37 -25.50
N LEU A 574 -14.53 -28.25 -25.71
CA LEU A 574 -13.23 -28.13 -25.05
C LEU A 574 -12.50 -26.83 -25.43
N GLN A 575 -12.61 -26.41 -26.69
CA GLN A 575 -12.06 -25.13 -27.14
C GLN A 575 -12.77 -23.95 -26.46
N HIS A 576 -14.10 -24.00 -26.32
CA HIS A 576 -14.86 -22.97 -25.62
C HIS A 576 -14.47 -22.87 -24.14
N GLN A 577 -14.41 -24.01 -23.43
CA GLN A 577 -13.98 -24.08 -22.04
C GLN A 577 -12.54 -23.57 -21.83
N ALA A 578 -11.65 -23.86 -22.80
CA ALA A 578 -10.30 -23.33 -22.75
C ALA A 578 -10.24 -21.80 -22.90
N ARG A 579 -11.05 -21.22 -23.80
CA ARG A 579 -11.15 -19.76 -23.95
C ARG A 579 -11.65 -19.09 -22.68
N LEU A 580 -12.74 -19.60 -22.09
CA LEU A 580 -13.28 -19.05 -20.85
C LEU A 580 -12.24 -19.06 -19.72
N TRP A 581 -11.49 -20.16 -19.60
CA TRP A 581 -10.42 -20.26 -18.61
C TRP A 581 -9.28 -19.27 -18.88
N VAL A 582 -8.84 -19.09 -20.14
CA VAL A 582 -7.80 -18.10 -20.49
C VAL A 582 -8.30 -16.67 -20.23
N GLU A 583 -9.53 -16.34 -20.61
CA GLU A 583 -10.15 -15.04 -20.36
C GLU A 583 -10.21 -14.73 -18.85
N GLU A 584 -10.71 -15.66 -18.03
CA GLU A 584 -10.75 -15.54 -16.57
C GLU A 584 -9.35 -15.28 -15.98
N ARG A 585 -8.33 -15.98 -16.48
CA ARG A 585 -6.95 -15.87 -15.96
C ARG A 585 -6.19 -14.66 -16.52
N SER A 586 -6.57 -14.15 -17.68
CA SER A 586 -5.99 -12.94 -18.29
C SER A 586 -6.45 -11.65 -17.58
N ALA A 587 -7.67 -11.62 -17.05
CA ALA A 587 -8.25 -10.46 -16.37
C ALA A 587 -7.36 -9.90 -15.23
N PRO A 588 -6.84 -10.70 -14.28
CA PRO A 588 -5.94 -10.18 -13.25
C PRO A 588 -4.60 -9.67 -13.79
N LEU A 589 -4.08 -10.24 -14.89
CA LEU A 589 -2.84 -9.76 -15.52
C LEU A 589 -3.05 -8.40 -16.19
N HIS A 590 -4.17 -8.23 -16.91
CA HIS A 590 -4.56 -6.92 -17.46
C HIS A 590 -4.74 -5.86 -16.37
N MET A 591 -5.36 -6.24 -15.24
CA MET A 591 -5.50 -5.35 -14.10
C MET A 591 -4.14 -4.97 -13.50
N ARG A 592 -3.23 -5.95 -13.34
CA ARG A 592 -1.86 -5.72 -12.87
C ARG A 592 -1.11 -4.74 -13.78
N TYR A 593 -1.15 -4.93 -15.09
CA TYR A 593 -0.55 -3.99 -16.06
C TYR A 593 -1.15 -2.59 -15.94
N SER A 594 -2.48 -2.49 -15.89
CA SER A 594 -3.18 -1.20 -15.75
C SER A 594 -2.77 -0.46 -14.47
N LEU A 595 -2.67 -1.16 -13.33
CA LEU A 595 -2.20 -0.59 -12.07
C LEU A 595 -0.74 -0.15 -12.14
N LYS A 596 0.13 -0.93 -12.80
CA LYS A 596 1.54 -0.53 -13.03
C LYS A 596 1.63 0.75 -13.84
N MET A 597 0.84 0.89 -14.91
CA MET A 597 0.80 2.11 -15.73
C MET A 597 0.28 3.33 -14.96
N ILE A 598 -0.75 3.16 -14.12
CA ILE A 598 -1.25 4.25 -13.25
C ILE A 598 -0.16 4.68 -12.25
N SER A 599 0.48 3.72 -11.57
CA SER A 599 1.58 3.98 -10.63
C SER A 599 2.74 4.70 -11.32
N HIS A 600 3.06 4.28 -12.55
CA HIS A 600 4.06 4.89 -13.40
C HIS A 600 3.75 6.37 -13.71
N GLY A 601 2.52 6.67 -14.12
CA GLY A 601 2.07 8.05 -14.36
C GLY A 601 2.20 8.93 -13.12
N ILE A 602 1.81 8.41 -11.94
CA ILE A 602 1.98 9.12 -10.66
C ILE A 602 3.46 9.39 -10.37
N ARG A 603 4.34 8.42 -10.66
CA ARG A 603 5.79 8.57 -10.45
C ARG A 603 6.36 9.69 -11.33
N LEU A 604 5.99 9.75 -12.60
CA LEU A 604 6.41 10.84 -13.50
C LEU A 604 5.98 12.22 -12.98
N GLU A 605 4.74 12.36 -12.51
CA GLU A 605 4.24 13.61 -11.93
C GLU A 605 5.01 14.02 -10.66
N ARG A 606 5.41 13.06 -9.82
CA ARG A 606 6.26 13.33 -8.65
C ARG A 606 7.66 13.82 -9.05
N VAL A 607 8.24 13.26 -10.11
CA VAL A 607 9.53 13.70 -10.64
C VAL A 607 9.44 15.14 -11.16
N LYS A 608 8.38 15.47 -11.93
CA LYS A 608 8.10 16.85 -12.38
C LYS A 608 7.99 17.81 -11.20
N ALA A 609 7.19 17.47 -10.18
CA ALA A 609 7.03 18.30 -9.00
C ALA A 609 8.35 18.51 -8.24
N ALA A 610 9.19 17.48 -8.12
CA ALA A 610 10.52 17.60 -7.51
C ALA A 610 11.44 18.54 -8.31
N ARG A 611 11.43 18.42 -9.64
CA ARG A 611 12.18 19.31 -10.54
C ARG A 611 11.71 20.75 -10.43
N ASP A 612 10.41 21.00 -10.46
CA ASP A 612 9.87 22.36 -10.39
C ASP A 612 10.17 23.03 -9.03
N ARG A 613 10.05 22.26 -7.94
CA ARG A 613 10.45 22.72 -6.61
C ARG A 613 11.93 23.09 -6.56
N ARG A 614 12.81 22.20 -7.05
CA ARG A 614 14.25 22.45 -7.04
C ARG A 614 14.62 23.67 -7.89
N LEU A 615 13.96 23.86 -9.03
CA LEU A 615 14.15 25.05 -9.89
C LEU A 615 13.77 26.35 -9.16
N GLN A 616 12.68 26.35 -8.40
CA GLN A 616 12.27 27.50 -7.58
C GLN A 616 13.29 27.80 -6.48
N GLU A 617 13.81 26.77 -5.81
CA GLU A 617 14.85 26.91 -4.79
C GLU A 617 16.13 27.53 -5.37
N LEU A 618 16.60 27.03 -6.51
CA LEU A 618 17.77 27.58 -7.20
C LEU A 618 17.59 29.07 -7.57
N ARG A 619 16.43 29.44 -8.12
CA ARG A 619 16.11 30.84 -8.43
C ARG A 619 16.07 31.72 -7.20
N TYR A 620 15.51 31.21 -6.10
CA TYR A 620 15.48 31.94 -4.84
C TYR A 620 16.88 32.17 -4.28
N HIS A 621 17.76 31.17 -4.32
CA HIS A 621 19.15 31.30 -3.87
C HIS A 621 19.93 32.31 -4.70
N GLU A 622 19.78 32.29 -6.03
CA GLU A 622 20.43 33.25 -6.92
C GLU A 622 19.91 34.68 -6.68
N ALA A 623 18.58 34.89 -6.64
CA ALA A 623 18.00 36.20 -6.36
C ALA A 623 18.41 36.76 -4.99
N ARG A 624 18.52 35.89 -3.98
CA ARG A 624 18.98 36.25 -2.64
C ARG A 624 20.45 36.67 -2.64
N LEU A 625 21.31 35.95 -3.38
CA LEU A 625 22.72 36.31 -3.53
C LEU A 625 22.88 37.63 -4.27
N ASP A 626 22.17 37.81 -5.38
CA ASP A 626 22.23 39.03 -6.20
C ASP A 626 21.76 40.26 -5.40
N SER A 627 20.66 40.14 -4.66
CA SER A 627 20.19 41.21 -3.78
C SER A 627 21.24 41.62 -2.74
N HIS A 628 21.97 40.65 -2.19
CA HIS A 628 23.00 40.91 -1.18
C HIS A 628 24.26 41.54 -1.81
N LEU A 629 24.69 41.02 -2.96
CA LEU A 629 25.82 41.59 -3.70
C LEU A 629 25.53 43.01 -4.20
N ASN A 630 24.32 43.28 -4.70
CA ASN A 630 23.93 44.62 -5.12
C ASN A 630 24.00 45.63 -3.96
N ALA A 631 23.58 45.25 -2.75
CA ALA A 631 23.73 46.11 -1.57
C ALA A 631 25.21 46.39 -1.21
N ILE A 632 26.10 45.41 -1.42
CA ILE A 632 27.55 45.60 -1.24
C ILE A 632 28.12 46.52 -2.32
N PHE A 633 27.74 46.32 -3.58
CA PHE A 633 28.20 47.15 -4.69
C PHE A 633 27.70 48.60 -4.58
N ASP A 634 26.45 48.81 -4.18
CA ASP A 634 25.92 50.14 -3.84
C ASP A 634 26.75 50.82 -2.74
N LEU A 635 27.20 50.07 -1.73
CA LEU A 635 28.07 50.59 -0.68
C LEU A 635 29.47 50.91 -1.21
N ILE A 636 30.03 50.02 -2.05
CA ILE A 636 31.33 50.20 -2.72
C ILE A 636 31.35 51.50 -3.51
N ASP A 637 30.26 51.83 -4.21
CA ASP A 637 30.17 53.03 -5.04
C ASP A 637 29.99 54.30 -4.18
N ARG A 638 29.20 54.23 -3.10
CA ARG A 638 28.93 55.40 -2.24
C ARG A 638 30.08 55.78 -1.31
N LEU A 639 30.86 54.83 -0.81
CA LEU A 639 31.90 55.11 0.19
C LEU A 639 32.92 56.17 -0.27
N PRO A 640 33.52 56.08 -1.48
CA PRO A 640 34.45 57.10 -1.97
C PRO A 640 33.79 58.46 -2.21
N GLU A 641 32.54 58.47 -2.72
CA GLU A 641 31.79 59.70 -2.95
C GLU A 641 31.53 60.44 -1.63
N GLU A 642 31.00 59.74 -0.62
CA GLU A 642 30.79 60.29 0.71
C GLU A 642 32.08 60.82 1.35
N ALA A 643 33.20 60.14 1.14
CA ALA A 643 34.49 60.55 1.66
C ALA A 643 35.01 61.83 0.97
N SER A 644 34.80 61.95 -0.35
CA SER A 644 35.17 63.15 -1.11
C SER A 644 34.36 64.39 -0.69
N GLN A 645 33.12 64.18 -0.22
CA GLN A 645 32.18 65.22 0.21
C GLN A 645 32.22 65.50 1.73
N PHE A 646 33.20 64.96 2.46
CA PHE A 646 33.27 64.91 3.93
C PHE A 646 32.98 66.24 4.67
N ALA A 647 33.40 67.40 4.15
CA ALA A 647 33.07 68.70 4.74
C ALA A 647 33.28 69.89 3.79
N ALA A 648 32.59 71.00 4.10
CA ALA A 648 32.94 72.34 3.66
C ALA A 648 33.77 73.06 4.74
N LEU A 649 34.44 74.17 4.38
CA LEU A 649 35.36 74.89 5.28
C LEU A 649 34.68 75.33 6.59
N ASP A 650 33.42 75.75 6.52
CA ASP A 650 32.66 76.30 7.63
C ASP A 650 31.59 75.32 8.14
N ALA A 651 31.87 74.02 8.02
CA ALA A 651 30.98 73.01 8.56
C ALA A 651 30.80 73.21 10.09
N PRO A 652 29.59 73.02 10.64
CA PRO A 652 29.26 73.37 12.03
C PRO A 652 30.04 72.55 13.09
N PHE A 653 30.66 71.45 12.69
CA PHE A 653 31.52 70.61 13.53
C PHE A 653 33.01 70.93 13.40
N LEU A 654 33.38 71.91 12.56
CA LEU A 654 34.74 72.43 12.45
C LEU A 654 34.86 73.77 13.18
N TYR A 655 36.09 74.17 13.50
CA TYR A 655 36.36 75.51 14.01
C TYR A 655 35.87 76.56 12.99
N PRO A 656 35.04 77.56 13.37
CA PRO A 656 34.43 78.50 12.44
C PRO A 656 35.45 79.53 11.95
N LEU A 657 36.34 79.09 11.07
CA LEU A 657 37.55 79.81 10.71
C LEU A 657 37.21 81.12 10.00
N THR A 658 36.32 81.12 9.00
CA THR A 658 35.94 82.35 8.28
C THR A 658 35.36 83.40 9.22
N GLU A 659 34.41 83.04 10.09
CA GLU A 659 33.81 83.97 11.05
C GLU A 659 34.84 84.60 11.99
N TRP A 660 35.87 83.85 12.40
CA TRP A 660 36.98 84.38 13.21
C TRP A 660 37.94 85.24 12.40
N LEU A 661 38.23 84.87 11.15
CA LEU A 661 39.07 85.64 10.25
C LEU A 661 38.40 86.97 9.88
N ASP A 662 37.10 86.98 9.62
CA ASP A 662 36.31 88.18 9.32
C ASP A 662 36.31 89.14 10.51
N ARG A 663 36.00 88.64 11.71
CA ARG A 663 36.09 89.45 12.96
C ARG A 663 37.49 89.97 13.23
N LEU A 664 38.52 89.19 12.89
CA LEU A 664 39.91 89.65 13.03
C LEU A 664 40.25 90.72 11.99
N ASN A 665 39.79 90.55 10.74
CA ASN A 665 39.96 91.50 9.66
C ASN A 665 39.29 92.83 10.02
N GLU A 666 38.04 92.82 10.49
CA GLU A 666 37.33 94.01 10.98
C GLU A 666 38.14 94.75 12.06
N LYS A 667 38.65 94.03 13.07
CA LYS A 667 39.49 94.61 14.12
C LYS A 667 40.83 95.13 13.60
N MET A 668 41.41 94.48 12.60
CA MET A 668 42.62 94.94 11.92
C MET A 668 42.36 96.23 11.14
N GLN A 669 41.26 96.30 10.39
CA GLN A 669 40.86 97.49 9.66
C GLN A 669 40.54 98.66 10.61
N GLU A 670 39.84 98.40 11.71
CA GLU A 670 39.57 99.39 12.76
C GLU A 670 40.87 99.95 13.34
N ALA A 671 41.83 99.09 13.70
CA ALA A 671 43.13 99.50 14.19
C ALA A 671 43.98 100.23 13.12
N LEU A 672 43.74 99.97 11.83
CA LEU A 672 44.37 100.71 10.73
C LEU A 672 43.79 102.11 10.55
N ASN A 673 42.48 102.27 10.78
CA ASN A 673 41.73 103.50 10.50
C ASN A 673 41.60 104.44 11.70
N GLN A 674 41.83 103.99 12.94
CA GLN A 674 41.80 104.85 14.13
C GLN A 674 42.99 105.85 14.16
N VAL A 675 42.66 107.15 14.19
CA VAL A 675 43.55 108.29 14.52
C VAL A 675 42.97 108.95 15.79
N PRO A 676 43.72 109.15 16.90
CA PRO A 676 45.17 109.27 17.03
C PRO A 676 45.75 108.12 17.88
N LEU A 677 46.00 106.95 17.29
CA LEU A 677 46.81 105.93 17.95
C LEU A 677 48.30 106.18 17.68
N ASP A 678 49.10 106.10 18.74
CA ASP A 678 50.56 106.09 18.65
C ASP A 678 51.01 104.98 17.67
N PRO A 679 51.87 105.30 16.68
CA PRO A 679 52.39 104.33 15.72
C PRO A 679 53.06 103.11 16.36
N GLU A 680 53.59 103.24 17.58
CA GLU A 680 54.20 102.14 18.32
C GLU A 680 53.14 101.17 18.87
N ILE A 681 52.03 101.69 19.39
CA ILE A 681 50.87 100.92 19.85
C ILE A 681 50.21 100.19 18.67
N LYS A 682 50.09 100.85 17.51
CA LYS A 682 49.57 100.26 16.28
C LYS A 682 50.41 99.06 15.83
N LYS A 683 51.74 99.17 15.89
CA LYS A 683 52.68 98.10 15.58
C LYS A 683 52.58 96.93 16.57
N LEU A 684 52.46 97.22 17.87
CA LEU A 684 52.25 96.21 18.91
C LEU A 684 50.93 95.46 18.72
N LYS A 685 49.83 96.16 18.42
CA LYS A 685 48.54 95.55 18.10
C LYS A 685 48.64 94.63 16.87
N MET A 686 49.28 95.08 15.77
CA MET A 686 49.47 94.24 14.58
C MET A 686 50.34 93.01 14.86
N LYS A 687 51.44 93.16 15.61
CA LYS A 687 52.26 92.03 16.06
C LYS A 687 51.46 91.02 16.88
N SER A 688 50.46 91.46 17.66
CA SER A 688 49.61 90.57 18.47
C SER A 688 48.64 89.72 17.64
N TYR A 689 48.30 90.13 16.41
CA TYR A 689 47.40 89.39 15.53
C TYR A 689 48.06 88.20 14.84
N ARG A 690 49.38 88.22 14.59
CA ARG A 690 50.10 87.09 14.00
C ARG A 690 50.00 85.79 14.84
N PRO A 691 50.28 85.81 16.17
CA PRO A 691 50.04 84.64 17.01
C PRO A 691 48.57 84.17 17.01
N ARG A 692 47.60 85.09 16.87
CA ARG A 692 46.18 84.73 16.80
C ARG A 692 45.81 84.02 15.51
N LEU A 693 46.31 84.48 14.36
CA LEU A 693 46.12 83.79 13.07
C LEU A 693 46.71 82.37 13.10
N ILE A 694 47.91 82.20 13.68
CA ILE A 694 48.53 80.88 13.87
C ILE A 694 47.66 80.02 14.78
N LYS A 695 47.18 80.58 15.89
CA LYS A 695 46.29 79.87 16.83
C LYS A 695 44.98 79.46 16.16
N TYR A 696 44.35 80.30 15.36
CA TYR A 696 43.12 79.97 14.64
C TYR A 696 43.34 78.86 13.61
N LYS A 697 44.47 78.86 12.90
CA LYS A 697 44.86 77.74 12.02
C LYS A 697 45.01 76.44 12.82
N GLN A 698 45.73 76.48 13.94
CA GLN A 698 45.95 75.32 14.79
C GLN A 698 44.64 74.74 15.30
N LEU A 699 43.74 75.59 15.82
CA LEU A 699 42.42 75.16 16.29
C LEU A 699 41.56 74.57 15.15
N PHE A 700 41.64 75.13 13.95
CA PHE A 700 40.98 74.56 12.77
C PHE A 700 41.56 73.19 12.41
N GLU A 701 42.88 73.07 12.31
CA GLU A 701 43.57 71.82 11.99
C GLU A 701 43.29 70.73 13.04
N GLU A 702 43.29 71.07 14.32
CA GLU A 702 42.88 70.17 15.42
C GLU A 702 41.44 69.71 15.25
N SER A 703 40.49 70.63 15.02
CA SER A 703 39.08 70.29 14.80
C SER A 703 38.87 69.41 13.56
N LEU A 704 39.60 69.69 12.48
CA LEU A 704 39.56 68.92 11.24
C LEU A 704 40.14 67.52 11.44
N ASN A 705 41.24 67.38 12.18
CA ASN A 705 41.82 66.07 12.50
C ASN A 705 40.85 65.20 13.31
N VAL A 706 40.14 65.78 14.28
CA VAL A 706 39.11 65.07 15.05
C VAL A 706 37.98 64.64 14.13
N ALA A 707 37.43 65.54 13.31
CA ALA A 707 36.33 65.22 12.41
C ALA A 707 36.73 64.16 11.35
N VAL A 708 37.94 64.24 10.80
CA VAL A 708 38.47 63.24 9.84
C VAL A 708 38.62 61.89 10.52
N ALA A 709 39.13 61.85 11.75
CA ALA A 709 39.23 60.61 12.52
C ALA A 709 37.85 59.98 12.76
N ASP A 710 36.84 60.79 13.08
CA ASP A 710 35.47 60.31 13.27
C ASP A 710 34.83 59.81 11.96
N LYS A 711 34.99 60.52 10.84
CA LYS A 711 34.50 60.02 9.53
C LYS A 711 35.22 58.75 9.11
N LYS A 712 36.54 58.66 9.34
CA LYS A 712 37.31 57.44 9.11
C LYS A 712 36.70 56.26 9.90
N ARG A 713 36.46 56.43 11.20
CA ARG A 713 35.80 55.41 12.03
C ARG A 713 34.42 55.03 11.49
N GLN A 714 33.63 55.99 11.00
CA GLN A 714 32.31 55.72 10.40
C GLN A 714 32.42 54.88 9.13
N LEU A 715 33.36 55.18 8.23
CA LEU A 715 33.59 54.41 7.00
C LEU A 715 34.06 52.97 7.32
N GLU A 716 34.99 52.83 8.26
CA GLU A 716 35.46 51.53 8.75
C GLU A 716 34.32 50.74 9.41
N HIS A 717 33.47 51.39 10.21
CA HIS A 717 32.32 50.76 10.85
C HIS A 717 31.33 50.21 9.83
N ARG A 718 30.94 50.99 8.82
CA ARG A 718 30.01 50.52 7.77
C ARG A 718 30.58 49.36 6.96
N THR A 719 31.88 49.42 6.66
CA THR A 719 32.59 48.31 6.01
C THR A 719 32.55 47.05 6.88
N GLN A 720 32.78 47.20 8.19
CA GLN A 720 32.69 46.10 9.14
C GLN A 720 31.27 45.52 9.25
N GLU A 721 30.22 46.34 9.22
CA GLU A 721 28.83 45.88 9.18
C GLU A 721 28.56 45.01 7.94
N ALA A 722 29.04 45.43 6.77
CA ALA A 722 28.93 44.63 5.55
C ALA A 722 29.70 43.30 5.65
N ARG A 723 30.91 43.29 6.25
CA ARG A 723 31.64 42.03 6.52
C ARG A 723 30.87 41.07 7.43
N VAL A 724 30.31 41.59 8.53
CA VAL A 724 29.49 40.78 9.44
C VAL A 724 28.26 40.24 8.72
N SER A 725 27.66 41.04 7.83
CA SER A 725 26.55 40.61 6.97
C SER A 725 26.95 39.46 6.04
N ASN A 726 28.13 39.51 5.40
CA ASN A 726 28.67 38.41 4.59
C ASN A 726 28.87 37.13 5.40
N VAL A 727 29.50 37.22 6.57
CA VAL A 727 29.70 36.06 7.45
C VAL A 727 28.37 35.45 7.86
N ARG A 728 27.38 36.29 8.19
CA ARG A 728 26.03 35.83 8.54
C ARG A 728 25.35 35.16 7.35
N PHE A 729 25.48 35.70 6.14
CA PHE A 729 24.96 35.09 4.92
C PHE A 729 25.55 33.68 4.72
N ILE A 730 26.88 33.55 4.78
CA ILE A 730 27.59 32.28 4.61
C ILE A 730 27.15 31.26 5.68
N SER A 731 27.03 31.69 6.94
CA SER A 731 26.60 30.81 8.04
C SER A 731 25.17 30.24 7.89
N GLN A 732 24.35 30.87 7.04
CA GLN A 732 22.99 30.41 6.77
C GLN A 732 22.91 29.46 5.57
N ILE A 733 24.00 29.28 4.84
CA ILE A 733 24.11 28.29 3.77
C ILE A 733 24.30 26.93 4.43
N LYS A 734 23.28 26.09 4.37
CA LYS A 734 23.32 24.70 4.85
C LYS A 734 23.29 23.74 3.69
N LEU A 735 24.19 22.76 3.70
CA LEU A 735 24.28 21.75 2.65
C LEU A 735 23.20 20.69 2.79
N PHE A 736 22.86 20.00 1.70
CA PHE A 736 21.94 18.85 1.76
C PHE A 736 22.38 17.76 2.76
N SER A 737 23.69 17.50 2.87
CA SER A 737 24.25 16.57 3.87
C SER A 737 24.00 16.98 5.33
N GLU A 738 23.64 18.24 5.55
CA GLU A 738 23.32 18.82 6.86
C GLU A 738 21.80 19.04 7.05
N GLY A 739 20.98 18.55 6.10
CA GLY A 739 19.53 18.80 6.06
C GLY A 739 19.16 20.19 5.55
N GLY A 740 20.09 20.87 4.87
CA GLY A 740 19.86 22.15 4.19
C GLY A 740 19.34 22.02 2.77
N GLN A 741 19.43 23.11 2.00
CA GLN A 741 18.88 23.23 0.64
C GLN A 741 19.94 23.58 -0.42
N TYR A 742 21.21 23.68 -0.04
CA TYR A 742 22.29 24.01 -0.96
C TYR A 742 23.02 22.75 -1.40
N SER A 743 23.30 22.67 -2.70
CA SER A 743 24.31 21.71 -3.19
C SER A 743 25.71 22.22 -2.85
N ALA A 744 26.69 21.32 -2.74
CA ALA A 744 28.08 21.72 -2.47
C ALA A 744 28.64 22.68 -3.53
N SER A 745 28.33 22.44 -4.81
CA SER A 745 28.76 23.30 -5.92
C SER A 745 28.11 24.69 -5.85
N GLU A 746 26.83 24.76 -5.50
CA GLU A 746 26.08 26.01 -5.36
C GLU A 746 26.57 26.85 -4.17
N ALA A 747 26.79 26.21 -3.02
CA ALA A 747 27.40 26.85 -1.86
C ALA A 747 28.78 27.41 -2.20
N THR A 748 29.59 26.65 -2.94
CA THR A 748 30.92 27.09 -3.38
C THR A 748 30.85 28.29 -4.33
N LYS A 749 29.92 28.28 -5.31
CA LYS A 749 29.65 29.42 -6.22
C LYS A 749 29.30 30.66 -5.42
N THR A 750 28.38 30.52 -4.47
CA THR A 750 27.90 31.60 -3.59
C THR A 750 29.02 32.17 -2.72
N CYS A 751 29.78 31.33 -2.03
CA CYS A 751 30.90 31.76 -1.18
C CYS A 751 31.99 32.47 -2.00
N THR A 752 32.29 31.97 -3.20
CA THR A 752 33.28 32.60 -4.10
C THR A 752 32.83 33.99 -4.54
N ALA A 753 31.54 34.18 -4.86
CA ALA A 753 31.01 35.49 -5.23
C ALA A 753 31.03 36.48 -4.05
N LEU A 754 30.66 36.03 -2.84
CA LEU A 754 30.72 36.85 -1.62
C LEU A 754 32.16 37.26 -1.26
N ASN A 755 33.13 36.35 -1.42
CA ASN A 755 34.54 36.67 -1.20
C ASN A 755 35.05 37.74 -2.17
N LYS A 756 34.69 37.65 -3.46
CA LYS A 756 35.02 38.70 -4.45
C LYS A 756 34.38 40.06 -4.08
N GLY A 757 33.14 40.04 -3.61
CA GLY A 757 32.47 41.25 -3.11
C GLY A 757 33.18 41.84 -1.89
N ALA A 758 33.66 41.00 -0.98
CA ALA A 758 34.45 41.42 0.18
C ALA A 758 35.80 42.04 -0.21
N GLU A 759 36.55 41.42 -1.14
CA GLU A 759 37.80 41.97 -1.65
C GLU A 759 37.61 43.34 -2.33
N ALA A 760 36.54 43.49 -3.12
CA ALA A 760 36.19 44.76 -3.74
C ALA A 760 35.83 45.84 -2.71
N LEU A 761 35.15 45.46 -1.63
CA LEU A 761 34.82 46.36 -0.52
C LEU A 761 36.07 46.84 0.22
N GLU A 762 37.05 45.98 0.47
CA GLU A 762 38.35 46.38 1.05
C GLU A 762 39.06 47.40 0.17
N LEU A 763 39.11 47.14 -1.13
CA LEU A 763 39.70 48.08 -2.09
C LEU A 763 38.94 49.42 -2.09
N SER A 764 37.61 49.41 -2.01
CA SER A 764 36.82 50.64 -1.92
C SER A 764 37.09 51.43 -0.64
N LEU A 765 37.22 50.76 0.50
CA LEU A 765 37.58 51.42 1.76
C LEU A 765 38.93 52.13 1.64
N THR A 766 39.95 51.51 1.05
CA THR A 766 41.24 52.17 0.82
C THR A 766 41.10 53.43 -0.04
N LYS A 767 40.35 53.35 -1.15
CA LYS A 767 40.05 54.52 -2.02
C LYS A 767 39.29 55.62 -1.28
N ALA A 768 38.31 55.26 -0.44
CA ALA A 768 37.56 56.22 0.35
C ALA A 768 38.44 56.94 1.38
N LEU A 769 39.36 56.22 2.04
CA LEU A 769 40.33 56.82 2.95
C LEU A 769 41.31 57.76 2.22
N ASP A 770 41.74 57.41 1.01
CA ASP A 770 42.57 58.29 0.18
C ASP A 770 41.81 59.55 -0.24
N ALA A 771 40.55 59.42 -0.67
CA ALA A 771 39.68 60.55 -1.01
C ALA A 771 39.46 61.47 0.19
N LEU A 772 39.25 60.90 1.39
CA LEU A 772 39.11 61.66 2.64
C LEU A 772 40.40 62.44 2.97
N ASN A 773 41.57 61.80 2.81
CA ASN A 773 42.86 62.45 3.02
C ASN A 773 43.11 63.57 2.00
N GLN A 774 42.79 63.35 0.73
CA GLN A 774 42.87 64.39 -0.30
C GLN A 774 41.95 65.56 0.04
N ARG A 775 40.72 65.29 0.50
CA ARG A 775 39.77 66.33 0.92
C ARG A 775 40.27 67.11 2.13
N LYS A 776 40.88 66.45 3.12
CA LYS A 776 41.56 67.09 4.25
C LYS A 776 42.64 68.06 3.76
N ILE A 777 43.50 67.62 2.84
CA ILE A 777 44.58 68.46 2.27
C ILE A 777 43.98 69.69 1.56
N GLN A 778 42.89 69.51 0.80
CA GLN A 778 42.18 70.62 0.15
C GLN A 778 41.63 71.64 1.16
N LEU A 779 41.00 71.18 2.24
CA LEU A 779 40.45 72.08 3.28
C LEU A 779 41.55 72.85 4.01
N LEU A 780 42.70 72.21 4.29
CA LEU A 780 43.86 72.91 4.85
C LEU A 780 44.43 73.96 3.89
N ALA A 781 44.52 73.64 2.60
CA ALA A 781 44.94 74.60 1.57
C ALA A 781 43.97 75.80 1.45
N LEU A 782 42.66 75.55 1.54
CA LEU A 782 41.64 76.61 1.57
C LEU A 782 41.75 77.49 2.82
N ALA A 783 41.97 76.89 3.99
CA ALA A 783 42.23 77.63 5.23
C ALA A 783 43.48 78.51 5.10
N ASP A 784 44.56 77.98 4.53
CA ASP A 784 45.79 78.74 4.26
C ASP A 784 45.56 79.91 3.30
N ASN A 785 44.78 79.70 2.24
CA ASN A 785 44.41 80.76 1.29
C ASN A 785 43.61 81.89 1.95
N ASN A 786 42.77 81.60 2.95
CA ASN A 786 42.02 82.62 3.69
C ASN A 786 42.88 83.36 4.74
N ILE A 787 43.88 82.69 5.32
CA ILE A 787 44.76 83.28 6.34
C ILE A 787 45.86 84.14 5.72
N LEU A 788 46.40 83.75 4.56
CA LEU A 788 47.55 84.40 3.91
C LEU A 788 47.37 85.92 3.68
N PRO A 789 46.20 86.41 3.19
CA PRO A 789 45.96 87.83 2.97
C PRO A 789 46.10 88.65 4.27
N LEU A 790 45.52 88.15 5.37
CA LEU A 790 45.60 88.81 6.68
C LEU A 790 47.02 88.79 7.24
N GLN A 791 47.75 87.70 7.03
CA GLN A 791 49.18 87.64 7.40
C GLN A 791 50.01 88.68 6.64
N ARG A 792 49.79 88.85 5.33
CA ARG A 792 50.48 89.88 4.54
C ARG A 792 50.22 91.29 5.08
N VAL A 793 48.98 91.62 5.42
CA VAL A 793 48.62 92.91 6.03
C VAL A 793 49.37 93.13 7.36
N VAL A 794 49.47 92.11 8.22
CA VAL A 794 50.25 92.18 9.46
C VAL A 794 51.74 92.37 9.17
N GLU A 795 52.31 91.71 8.16
CA GLU A 795 53.74 91.81 7.86
C GLU A 795 54.13 93.15 7.22
N GLU A 796 53.31 93.66 6.30
CA GLU A 796 53.53 94.93 5.62
C GLU A 796 53.46 96.12 6.58
N THR A 797 52.51 96.11 7.51
CA THR A 797 52.37 97.14 8.57
C THR A 797 53.52 97.12 9.58
N VAL A 798 54.10 95.94 9.85
CA VAL A 798 55.30 95.82 10.70
C VAL A 798 56.58 96.26 9.97
N LYS A 799 56.69 96.03 8.64
CA LYS A 799 57.87 96.38 7.80
C LYS A 799 57.91 97.85 7.38
N THR A 800 56.77 98.48 7.09
CA THR A 800 56.67 99.87 6.60
C THR A 800 57.24 100.92 7.56
N ASN A 801 57.26 100.65 8.87
CA ASN A 801 57.85 101.55 9.87
C ASN A 801 59.38 101.39 10.08
N VAL A 802 60.04 100.44 9.42
CA VAL A 802 61.51 100.31 9.45
C VAL A 802 62.15 101.21 8.38
N LYS A 803 61.44 101.49 7.27
CA LYS A 803 61.92 102.38 6.20
C LYS A 803 61.69 103.88 6.48
N SER A 804 60.81 104.23 7.42
CA SER A 804 60.60 105.63 7.88
C SER A 804 61.68 106.13 8.85
N ASN A 805 62.36 105.23 9.59
CA ASN A 805 63.50 105.60 10.45
C ASN A 805 64.88 105.52 9.75
N ALA A 806 64.97 104.99 8.53
CA ALA A 806 66.22 104.92 7.76
C ALA A 806 66.41 106.09 6.76
N LYS A 807 65.54 107.11 6.77
CA LYS A 807 65.66 108.31 5.91
C LYS A 807 66.04 109.60 6.64
N LEU A 808 66.43 109.53 7.91
CA LEU A 808 66.81 110.71 8.71
C LEU A 808 68.24 110.71 9.27
N ASN A 809 69.11 109.81 8.81
CA ASN A 809 70.55 109.87 9.07
C ASN A 809 71.33 109.37 7.85
N GLU A 810 71.65 110.27 6.93
CA GLU A 810 72.91 110.25 6.13
C GLU A 810 72.86 111.35 5.05
N LYS A 811 73.32 112.55 5.40
CA LYS A 811 74.03 113.47 4.48
C LYS A 811 74.72 114.60 5.26
N LYS A 812 75.93 114.33 5.76
CA LYS A 812 77.05 115.27 5.70
C LYS A 812 78.39 114.55 5.92
N LYS A 813 79.25 114.70 4.89
CA LYS A 813 80.72 114.67 4.86
C LYS A 813 81.44 113.32 4.64
N SER A 814 81.84 113.16 3.38
CA SER A 814 83.18 112.72 2.92
C SER A 814 84.32 113.41 3.73
N PRO A 815 85.56 112.86 3.85
CA PRO A 815 86.40 112.48 2.70
C PRO A 815 87.46 111.35 2.89
N ALA A 816 88.21 111.12 1.79
CA ALA A 816 89.54 110.46 1.63
C ALA A 816 89.51 108.97 1.16
N LYS A 817 89.96 108.63 -0.07
CA LYS A 817 91.36 108.45 -0.56
C LYS A 817 92.10 107.38 0.27
N LYS A 818 92.80 106.34 -0.24
CA LYS A 818 93.33 105.83 -1.53
C LYS A 818 93.58 104.31 -1.23
N LYS A 819 93.49 103.36 -2.15
CA LYS A 819 94.45 103.03 -3.21
C LYS A 819 93.83 101.95 -4.11
#